data_AF-A0A7C0Y4L7-F1
#
_entry.id   AF-A0A7C0Y4L7-F1
#
_cell.length_a   1.000
_cell.length_b   1.000
_cell.length_c   1.000
_cell.angle_alpha   90.00
_cell.angle_beta   90.00
_cell.angle_gamma   90.00
#
_symmetry.space_group_name_H-M   'P 1'
#
loop_
_entity.id
_entity.type
_entity.pdbx_description
1 polymer ?
#
loop_
_entity_poly.entity_id
_entity_poly.type
_entity_poly.pdbx_seq_one_letter_code
_entity_poly.pdbx_strand_id
1 'polypeptide(L)'
;MKVLETLLHGVGISRSRVGLGDSRRHKLVVYVDGGRFEIESDESLSLLENLLRNGIMVDNLCGGRGLCGKCAVKIRSGVFSPPTESERRWGKILGSDMRLSCQVRVLSDAEIELRGVARSSEAKILAWGIKEAVKLDPYVTVRRVRLDPPSLSDQRGDLERLLEAAGTSRYDPLILPDLSDNLRKTDFDVYLIMHGDELIDVLPASEKPRVLGVAVDIGTTTVVAYLYDLLSGESLGVESLYNAQIKFGEDVISRVEYARKNRENRDALKTAVIETINELIHKLAEKIESDESEIYDVVCAGNTTMTSFLIGNDCYHGSRAPYPPPFTSSIKIKSRDLGLKINPRGYVRTVPSISAYVGGDIVADILASGLHECECTAALVDLGTNGEIVIKTGDGRFLAASCAAGPALEGYGVRSGMRAVKGAIESITIDEEGRSYYRVIGGGRPKGICGSGIIEAIAWMRIRGIVDASGRIVEGSCDRVVRDDGGLRFVIVPADESESGEEIAITQGDVRKIQLAKAAIYAALVTLTKIAEIRLDELEKVFIAGAFGTYLDIFAAQVLGVLPDIPEERFSLVGNGSVMGASMILLSREMDAEAREIAGNVKAIELNVIKEFQEEFIKATHIPHSDEKAFENVVEKIKSLR
;
A
#
# COMPACT_ATOMS: atom_id res chain seq x y z
N MET A 1 9.41 -14.55 28.95
CA MET A 1 10.61 -15.44 28.92
C MET A 1 10.34 -16.82 28.33
N LYS A 2 9.27 -17.55 28.68
CA LYS A 2 8.98 -18.89 28.08
C LYS A 2 8.51 -18.87 26.61
N VAL A 3 8.05 -17.72 26.10
CA VAL A 3 7.61 -17.56 24.68
C VAL A 3 8.81 -17.38 23.74
N LEU A 4 9.98 -16.96 24.24
CA LEU A 4 11.20 -16.78 23.43
C LEU A 4 11.89 -18.11 23.10
N GLU A 5 11.75 -19.14 23.93
CA GLU A 5 12.39 -20.45 23.70
C GLU A 5 11.73 -21.26 22.57
N THR A 6 10.44 -21.00 22.29
CA THR A 6 9.71 -21.74 21.25
C THR A 6 10.07 -21.27 19.83
N LEU A 7 10.48 -20.01 19.65
CA LEU A 7 10.91 -19.47 18.35
C LEU A 7 12.30 -19.96 17.90
N LEU A 8 13.14 -20.40 18.84
CA LEU A 8 14.50 -20.89 18.55
C LEU A 8 14.56 -22.35 18.06
N HIS A 9 13.47 -23.11 18.19
CA HIS A 9 13.45 -24.53 17.81
C HIS A 9 13.04 -24.78 16.34
N GLY A 10 12.53 -23.77 15.62
CA GLY A 10 12.11 -23.89 14.21
C GLY A 10 13.23 -23.66 13.18
N VAL A 11 14.39 -23.17 13.61
CA VAL A 11 15.60 -23.05 12.79
C VAL A 11 16.56 -24.09 13.33
N GLY A 12 16.90 -25.11 12.53
CA GLY A 12 17.75 -26.25 12.92
C GLY A 12 19.20 -25.87 13.24
N ILE A 13 19.43 -24.95 14.16
CA ILE A 13 20.73 -24.64 14.73
C ILE A 13 20.89 -25.56 15.93
N SER A 14 21.54 -26.70 15.70
CA SER A 14 22.00 -27.53 16.82
C SER A 14 22.89 -26.67 17.72
N ARG A 15 22.60 -26.65 19.03
CA ARG A 15 23.52 -26.11 20.03
C ARG A 15 24.73 -27.03 20.11
N SER A 16 25.60 -26.99 19.10
CA SER A 16 26.96 -27.45 19.25
C SER A 16 27.68 -26.43 20.14
N ARG A 17 27.91 -26.81 21.39
CA ARG A 17 28.88 -26.14 22.26
C ARG A 17 30.28 -26.40 21.68
N VAL A 18 30.63 -25.69 20.61
CA VAL A 18 32.02 -25.55 20.21
C VAL A 18 32.59 -24.45 21.09
N GLY A 19 33.55 -24.80 21.94
CA GLY A 19 34.25 -23.84 22.79
C GLY A 19 34.91 -22.77 21.93
N LEU A 20 34.37 -21.55 21.95
CA LEU A 20 35.04 -20.37 21.43
C LEU A 20 35.92 -19.82 22.56
N GLY A 21 37.22 -19.75 22.29
CA GLY A 21 38.18 -19.08 23.16
C GLY A 21 37.85 -17.60 23.32
N ASP A 22 38.52 -16.97 24.29
CA ASP A 22 38.39 -15.58 24.75
C ASP A 22 38.42 -14.57 23.57
N SER A 23 37.26 -14.30 22.96
CA SER A 23 37.12 -13.37 21.83
C SER A 23 36.94 -11.95 22.36
N ARG A 24 37.63 -10.98 21.76
CA ARG A 24 37.47 -9.57 22.16
C ARG A 24 36.09 -9.07 21.80
N ARG A 25 35.51 -8.33 22.74
CA ARG A 25 34.18 -7.74 22.59
C ARG A 25 34.29 -6.24 22.50
N HIS A 26 33.45 -5.66 21.66
CA HIS A 26 33.43 -4.24 21.35
C HIS A 26 32.03 -3.68 21.47
N LYS A 27 31.94 -2.43 21.91
CA LYS A 27 30.69 -1.69 21.95
C LYS A 27 30.29 -1.29 20.54
N LEU A 28 29.09 -1.68 20.12
CA LEU A 28 28.52 -1.29 18.83
C LEU A 28 27.27 -0.44 19.05
N VAL A 29 27.27 0.79 18.54
CA VAL A 29 26.08 1.65 18.50
C VAL A 29 25.39 1.45 17.16
N VAL A 30 24.10 1.17 17.19
CA VAL A 30 23.27 0.91 16.00
C VAL A 30 22.18 1.98 15.92
N TYR A 31 22.17 2.74 14.83
CA TYR A 31 21.09 3.68 14.52
C TYR A 31 20.06 3.02 13.59
N VAL A 32 18.78 3.13 13.93
CA VAL A 32 17.65 2.60 13.17
C VAL A 32 16.51 3.61 13.22
N ASP A 33 16.11 4.18 12.09
CA ASP A 33 14.95 5.09 11.96
C ASP A 33 14.90 6.19 13.04
N GLY A 34 16.06 6.79 13.35
CA GLY A 34 16.22 7.81 14.39
C GLY A 34 16.40 7.28 15.83
N GLY A 35 16.16 5.99 16.08
CA GLY A 35 16.46 5.30 17.33
C GLY A 35 17.94 4.93 17.46
N ARG A 36 18.44 4.87 18.70
CA ARG A 36 19.83 4.54 19.05
C ARG A 36 19.88 3.35 20.00
N PHE A 37 20.54 2.26 19.58
CA PHE A 37 20.72 1.04 20.36
C PHE A 37 22.21 0.83 20.64
N GLU A 38 22.54 0.32 21.82
CA GLU A 38 23.90 -0.11 22.15
C GLU A 38 23.90 -1.61 22.37
N ILE A 39 24.77 -2.32 21.64
CA ILE A 39 24.94 -3.77 21.78
C ILE A 39 26.40 -4.12 21.97
N GLU A 40 26.65 -5.33 22.46
CA GLU A 40 27.98 -5.91 22.51
C GLU A 40 28.21 -6.76 21.26
N SER A 41 29.33 -6.53 20.57
CA SER A 41 29.74 -7.25 19.37
C SER A 41 30.99 -8.10 19.65
N ASP A 42 30.99 -9.34 19.18
CA ASP A 42 32.08 -10.30 19.25
C ASP A 42 32.86 -10.28 17.93
N GLU A 43 34.16 -9.98 17.98
CA GLU A 43 35.03 -9.88 16.80
C GLU A 43 35.14 -11.20 15.99
N SER A 44 34.85 -12.34 16.64
CA SER A 44 34.90 -13.66 16.01
C SER A 44 33.73 -13.92 15.07
N LEU A 45 32.67 -13.10 15.16
CA LEU A 45 31.46 -13.22 14.38
C LEU A 45 31.37 -12.11 13.32
N SER A 46 30.61 -12.38 12.26
CA SER A 46 30.18 -11.32 11.35
C SER A 46 29.31 -10.30 12.07
N LEU A 47 29.25 -9.09 11.52
CA LEU A 47 28.37 -8.05 12.03
C LEU A 47 26.89 -8.50 11.97
N LEU A 48 26.49 -9.24 10.95
CA LEU A 48 25.14 -9.82 10.84
C LEU A 48 24.83 -10.75 12.02
N GLU A 49 25.74 -11.66 12.35
CA GLU A 49 25.55 -12.58 13.49
C GLU A 49 25.46 -11.82 14.82
N ASN A 50 26.27 -10.78 14.99
CA ASN A 50 26.20 -9.90 16.16
C ASN A 50 24.85 -9.18 16.27
N LEU A 51 24.33 -8.66 15.17
CA LEU A 51 23.02 -7.99 15.14
C LEU A 51 21.89 -8.97 15.46
N LEU A 52 21.85 -10.13 14.79
CA LEU A 52 20.82 -11.14 15.00
C LEU A 52 20.82 -11.70 16.43
N ARG A 53 22.00 -11.95 17.02
CA ARG A 53 22.11 -12.43 18.41
C ARG A 53 21.59 -11.43 19.44
N ASN A 54 21.67 -10.13 19.13
CA ASN A 54 21.13 -9.05 19.96
C ASN A 54 19.69 -8.67 19.59
N GLY A 55 19.00 -9.49 18.77
CA GLY A 55 17.61 -9.26 18.39
C GLY A 55 17.41 -8.14 17.38
N ILE A 56 18.48 -7.62 16.76
CA ILE A 56 18.42 -6.63 15.69
C ILE A 56 18.35 -7.37 14.36
N MET A 57 17.19 -7.29 13.72
CA MET A 57 16.94 -7.95 12.46
C MET A 57 17.59 -7.19 11.30
N VAL A 58 18.28 -7.92 10.43
CA VAL A 58 18.84 -7.42 9.17
C VAL A 58 18.54 -8.42 8.08
N ASP A 59 18.14 -7.93 6.91
CA ASP A 59 17.80 -8.80 5.79
C ASP A 59 19.02 -9.55 5.27
N ASN A 60 18.90 -10.88 5.20
CA ASN A 60 20.00 -11.76 4.84
C ASN A 60 19.55 -12.93 3.94
N LEU A 61 18.77 -12.63 2.90
CA LEU A 61 18.15 -13.63 2.01
C LEU A 61 19.13 -14.72 1.51
N CYS A 62 20.35 -14.32 1.18
CA CYS A 62 21.39 -15.26 0.75
C CYS A 62 22.08 -16.02 1.90
N GLY A 63 21.51 -16.05 3.10
CA GLY A 63 22.07 -16.74 4.27
C GLY A 63 23.47 -16.26 4.67
N GLY A 64 23.81 -15.01 4.34
CA GLY A 64 25.12 -14.42 4.65
C GLY A 64 26.24 -14.73 3.65
N ARG A 65 25.93 -15.25 2.46
CA ARG A 65 26.93 -15.53 1.39
C ARG A 65 27.46 -14.29 0.66
N GLY A 66 26.98 -13.09 0.98
CA GLY A 66 27.40 -11.85 0.29
C GLY A 66 26.85 -11.71 -1.14
N LEU A 67 25.77 -12.43 -1.48
CA LEU A 67 25.26 -12.48 -2.85
C LEU A 67 24.14 -11.46 -3.13
N CYS A 68 23.38 -11.07 -2.11
CA CYS A 68 22.14 -10.30 -2.31
C CYS A 68 22.24 -8.80 -2.05
N GLY A 69 23.28 -8.32 -1.36
CA GLY A 69 23.40 -6.91 -0.97
C GLY A 69 22.42 -6.42 0.11
N LYS A 70 21.32 -7.15 0.38
CA LYS A 70 20.24 -6.75 1.31
C LYS A 70 20.68 -6.54 2.76
N CYS A 71 21.81 -7.12 3.16
CA CYS A 71 22.36 -6.98 4.51
C CYS A 71 23.25 -5.74 4.67
N ALA A 72 23.23 -4.83 3.70
CA ALA A 72 24.10 -3.68 3.66
C ALA A 72 23.80 -2.70 4.80
N VAL A 73 24.86 -2.22 5.43
CA VAL A 73 24.83 -1.30 6.55
C VAL A 73 25.78 -0.15 6.27
N LYS A 74 25.40 1.05 6.71
CA LYS A 74 26.26 2.22 6.60
C LYS A 74 27.19 2.26 7.80
N ILE A 75 28.48 2.42 7.54
CA ILE A 75 29.47 2.58 8.60
C ILE A 75 29.59 4.06 8.94
N ARG A 76 29.37 4.43 10.21
CA ARG A 76 29.54 5.81 10.69
C ARG A 76 30.92 6.03 11.28
N SER A 77 31.38 5.12 12.14
CA SER A 77 32.71 5.19 12.76
C SER A 77 33.16 3.82 13.30
N GLY A 78 34.45 3.68 13.61
CA GLY A 78 35.05 2.43 14.10
C GLY A 78 35.92 1.69 13.08
N VAL A 79 36.62 0.66 13.55
CA VAL A 79 37.51 -0.19 12.75
C VAL A 79 36.80 -1.51 12.45
N PHE A 80 36.80 -1.88 11.18
CA PHE A 80 36.16 -3.09 10.68
C PHE A 80 37.15 -3.92 9.88
N SER A 81 36.85 -5.20 9.66
CA SER A 81 37.67 -6.06 8.81
C SER A 81 37.79 -5.47 7.39
N PRO A 82 38.90 -5.75 6.67
CA PRO A 82 39.03 -5.36 5.27
C PRO A 82 37.88 -5.90 4.40
N PRO A 83 37.42 -5.15 3.38
CA PRO A 83 36.36 -5.61 2.49
C PRO A 83 36.70 -6.94 1.78
N THR A 84 35.80 -7.90 1.85
CA THR A 84 35.87 -9.12 1.01
C THR A 84 35.66 -8.76 -0.48
N GLU A 85 35.90 -9.70 -1.39
CA GLU A 85 35.63 -9.49 -2.82
C GLU A 85 34.14 -9.19 -3.08
N SER A 86 33.25 -9.93 -2.41
CA SER A 86 31.81 -9.66 -2.43
C SER A 86 31.49 -8.25 -1.95
N GLU A 87 32.10 -7.79 -0.85
CA GLU A 87 31.91 -6.41 -0.37
C GLU A 87 32.43 -5.37 -1.34
N ARG A 88 33.54 -5.63 -2.04
CA ARG A 88 34.04 -4.70 -3.08
C ARG A 88 33.12 -4.64 -4.29
N ARG A 89 32.52 -5.77 -4.69
CA ARG A 89 31.52 -5.82 -5.77
C ARG A 89 30.30 -4.98 -5.41
N TRP A 90 29.76 -5.20 -4.21
CA TRP A 90 28.61 -4.45 -3.71
C TRP A 90 28.93 -2.98 -3.36
N GLY A 91 30.14 -2.68 -2.90
CA GLY A 91 30.57 -1.31 -2.59
C GLY A 91 30.64 -0.40 -3.83
N LYS A 92 30.87 -0.97 -5.02
CA LYS A 92 30.74 -0.23 -6.29
C LYS A 92 29.30 0.17 -6.62
N ILE A 93 28.31 -0.52 -6.03
CA ILE A 93 26.89 -0.37 -6.34
C ILE A 93 26.18 0.45 -5.25
N LEU A 94 26.47 0.15 -3.99
CA LEU A 94 25.80 0.71 -2.82
C LEU A 94 26.48 1.97 -2.27
N GLY A 95 27.72 2.24 -2.69
CA GLY A 95 28.56 3.31 -2.16
C GLY A 95 29.70 2.79 -1.27
N SER A 96 30.79 3.55 -1.19
CA SER A 96 32.00 3.16 -0.46
C SER A 96 31.87 3.14 1.06
N ASP A 97 30.85 3.81 1.59
CA ASP A 97 30.50 3.86 3.02
C ASP A 97 29.57 2.70 3.45
N MET A 98 29.07 1.92 2.50
CA MET A 98 28.25 0.74 2.74
C MET A 98 29.10 -0.53 2.82
N ARG A 99 28.82 -1.37 3.82
CA ARG A 99 29.46 -2.68 4.03
C ARG A 99 28.39 -3.76 4.16
N LEU A 100 28.70 -5.00 3.79
CA LEU A 100 27.76 -6.11 3.95
C LEU A 100 27.89 -6.67 5.36
N SER A 101 26.87 -6.53 6.20
CA SER A 101 26.93 -7.01 7.59
C SER A 101 27.30 -8.49 7.69
N CYS A 102 26.93 -9.31 6.70
CA CYS A 102 27.28 -10.73 6.68
C CYS A 102 28.75 -11.05 6.36
N GLN A 103 29.51 -10.10 5.84
CA GLN A 103 30.91 -10.28 5.44
C GLN A 103 31.88 -9.52 6.34
N VAL A 104 31.45 -8.36 6.83
CA VAL A 104 32.26 -7.50 7.69
C VAL A 104 32.26 -7.97 9.14
N ARG A 105 33.38 -7.78 9.84
CA ARG A 105 33.55 -7.99 11.28
C ARG A 105 33.89 -6.67 11.96
N VAL A 106 33.44 -6.51 13.20
CA VAL A 106 33.71 -5.35 14.05
C VAL A 106 35.02 -5.60 14.82
N LEU A 107 36.01 -4.72 14.71
CA LEU A 107 37.35 -4.88 15.30
C LEU A 107 37.68 -3.81 16.37
N SER A 108 36.76 -2.88 16.61
CA SER A 108 36.84 -1.88 17.68
C SER A 108 35.43 -1.45 18.08
N ASP A 109 35.33 -0.62 19.11
CA ASP A 109 34.09 0.13 19.33
C ASP A 109 33.72 0.91 18.07
N ALA A 110 32.45 0.85 17.68
CA ALA A 110 32.01 1.28 16.37
C ALA A 110 30.56 1.78 16.36
N GLU A 111 30.22 2.55 15.32
CA GLU A 111 28.88 3.03 15.08
C GLU A 111 28.45 2.68 13.66
N ILE A 112 27.23 2.13 13.53
CA ILE A 112 26.63 1.78 12.25
C ILE A 112 25.20 2.30 12.17
N GLU A 113 24.73 2.45 10.95
CA GLU A 113 23.36 2.84 10.64
C GLU A 113 22.73 1.79 9.73
N LEU A 114 21.60 1.25 10.16
CA LEU A 114 20.79 0.34 9.36
C LEU A 114 19.82 1.17 8.53
N ARG A 115 19.76 0.90 7.23
CA ARG A 115 18.70 1.45 6.38
C ARG A 115 17.39 0.72 6.68
N GLY A 116 16.41 1.44 7.22
CA GLY A 116 15.01 1.01 7.32
C GLY A 116 14.80 -0.41 7.85
N VAL A 117 14.95 -0.62 9.16
CA VAL A 117 14.48 -1.87 9.79
C VAL A 117 12.99 -1.75 10.04
N ALA A 118 12.21 -1.59 8.97
CA ALA A 118 10.75 -1.66 9.02
C ALA A 118 10.29 -2.94 8.32
N ARG A 119 10.77 -4.11 8.79
CA ARG A 119 10.41 -5.41 8.19
C ARG A 119 9.84 -6.43 9.18
N SER A 120 9.25 -5.98 10.28
CA SER A 120 8.37 -6.84 11.09
C SER A 120 7.41 -6.06 12.00
N SER A 121 6.34 -5.47 11.46
CA SER A 121 5.08 -5.25 12.19
C SER A 121 3.95 -4.79 11.26
N GLU A 122 3.34 -5.77 10.58
CA GLU A 122 2.33 -5.72 9.49
C GLU A 122 1.02 -4.91 9.72
N ALA A 123 0.88 -4.07 10.72
CA ALA A 123 -0.36 -3.26 10.87
C ALA A 123 -0.20 -2.00 11.73
N LYS A 124 0.86 -1.91 12.53
CA LYS A 124 0.96 -0.86 13.55
C LYS A 124 1.54 0.44 13.03
N ILE A 125 2.47 0.42 12.07
CA ILE A 125 3.22 1.63 11.67
C ILE A 125 2.36 2.57 10.80
N LEU A 126 1.54 2.03 9.89
CA LEU A 126 0.70 2.85 9.00
C LEU A 126 -0.47 3.53 9.74
N ALA A 127 -0.99 2.91 10.80
CA ALA A 127 -2.05 3.49 11.62
C ALA A 127 -1.56 4.42 12.75
N TRP A 128 -0.36 4.17 13.32
CA TRP A 128 0.23 5.06 14.34
C TRP A 128 0.60 6.42 13.74
N GLY A 129 1.05 6.45 12.48
CA GLY A 129 1.49 7.68 11.81
C GLY A 129 0.36 8.68 11.51
N ILE A 130 -0.87 8.22 11.22
CA ILE A 130 -1.99 9.14 10.90
C ILE A 130 -2.35 10.01 12.10
N LYS A 131 -2.34 9.44 13.31
CA LYS A 131 -2.67 10.16 14.55
C LYS A 131 -1.66 11.27 14.88
N GLU A 132 -0.40 11.11 14.48
CA GLU A 132 0.64 12.12 14.64
C GLU A 132 0.63 13.13 13.48
N ALA A 133 0.19 12.71 12.29
CA ALA A 133 0.14 13.54 11.08
C ALA A 133 -1.11 14.43 10.99
N VAL A 134 -2.24 14.04 11.58
CA VAL A 134 -3.53 14.73 11.40
C VAL A 134 -4.12 15.20 12.73
N LYS A 135 -4.56 16.46 12.76
CA LYS A 135 -5.39 16.99 13.85
C LYS A 135 -6.77 16.34 13.82
N LEU A 136 -7.11 15.62 14.89
CA LEU A 136 -8.41 14.96 15.04
C LEU A 136 -9.55 15.99 15.05
N ASP A 137 -10.36 15.98 14.02
CA ASP A 137 -11.55 16.81 13.85
C ASP A 137 -12.59 16.08 12.95
N PRO A 138 -13.08 14.90 13.36
CA PRO A 138 -14.01 14.12 12.54
C PRO A 138 -15.36 14.84 12.38
N TYR A 139 -16.11 14.46 11.35
CA TYR A 139 -17.49 14.97 11.20
C TYR A 139 -18.39 14.54 12.36
N VAL A 140 -18.17 13.34 12.91
CA VAL A 140 -18.96 12.83 14.03
C VAL A 140 -18.40 13.38 15.34
N THR A 141 -19.20 14.15 16.06
CA THR A 141 -18.81 14.71 17.36
C THR A 141 -19.81 14.33 18.44
N VAL A 142 -19.32 14.27 19.67
CA VAL A 142 -20.10 13.86 20.85
C VAL A 142 -20.13 14.99 21.86
N ARG A 143 -21.32 15.37 22.30
CA ARG A 143 -21.49 16.33 23.40
C ARG A 143 -22.42 15.78 24.46
N ARG A 144 -21.96 15.70 25.70
CA ARG A 144 -22.84 15.44 26.84
C ARG A 144 -23.61 16.70 27.19
N VAL A 145 -24.92 16.58 27.35
CA VAL A 145 -25.80 17.66 27.81
C VAL A 145 -26.72 17.13 28.89
N ARG A 146 -27.01 17.99 29.87
CA ARG A 146 -28.07 17.76 30.83
C ARG A 146 -29.15 18.79 30.58
N LEU A 147 -30.31 18.35 30.11
CA LEU A 147 -31.42 19.24 29.77
C LEU A 147 -32.25 19.54 31.01
N ASP A 148 -32.84 20.74 31.08
CA ASP A 148 -33.82 21.05 32.11
C ASP A 148 -35.11 20.27 31.85
N PRO A 149 -35.62 19.48 32.81
CA PRO A 149 -36.86 18.75 32.65
C PRO A 149 -38.04 19.71 32.41
N PRO A 150 -39.09 19.26 31.69
CA PRO A 150 -40.26 20.10 31.43
C PRO A 150 -40.95 20.53 32.74
N SER A 151 -41.45 21.75 32.76
CA SER A 151 -42.15 22.33 33.92
C SER A 151 -43.40 23.09 33.49
N LEU A 152 -44.24 23.52 34.44
CA LEU A 152 -45.41 24.34 34.11
C LEU A 152 -45.03 25.67 33.42
N SER A 153 -43.85 26.21 33.74
CA SER A 153 -43.28 27.43 33.13
C SER A 153 -42.51 27.17 31.83
N ASP A 154 -42.14 25.92 31.52
CA ASP A 154 -41.44 25.54 30.29
C ASP A 154 -42.02 24.22 29.75
N GLN A 155 -43.00 24.36 28.86
CA GLN A 155 -43.74 23.25 28.23
C GLN A 155 -43.25 22.96 26.81
N ARG A 156 -42.04 23.40 26.45
CA ARG A 156 -41.47 23.10 25.12
C ARG A 156 -41.30 21.59 24.94
N GLY A 157 -41.53 21.12 23.72
CA GLY A 157 -41.38 19.72 23.36
C GLY A 157 -39.93 19.24 23.50
N ASP A 158 -39.79 17.92 23.64
CA ASP A 158 -38.51 17.28 23.88
C ASP A 158 -37.53 17.50 22.71
N LEU A 159 -38.03 17.52 21.47
CA LEU A 159 -37.23 17.83 20.29
C LEU A 159 -36.73 19.27 20.30
N GLU A 160 -37.59 20.25 20.57
CA GLU A 160 -37.20 21.66 20.60
C GLU A 160 -36.16 21.93 21.68
N ARG A 161 -36.34 21.33 22.86
CA ARG A 161 -35.39 21.38 23.98
C ARG A 161 -34.03 20.78 23.60
N LEU A 162 -34.06 19.64 22.91
CA LEU A 162 -32.88 18.95 22.44
C LEU A 162 -32.15 19.74 21.34
N LEU A 163 -32.87 20.29 20.36
CA LEU A 163 -32.33 21.05 19.23
C LEU A 163 -31.71 22.39 19.68
N GLU A 164 -32.35 23.07 20.64
CA GLU A 164 -31.76 24.26 21.26
C GLU A 164 -30.45 23.90 21.97
N ALA A 165 -30.44 22.85 22.79
CA ALA A 165 -29.23 22.36 23.43
C ALA A 165 -28.20 21.83 22.42
N ALA A 166 -28.64 21.32 21.26
CA ALA A 166 -27.81 20.87 20.15
C ALA A 166 -27.16 22.07 19.42
N GLY A 167 -27.81 23.23 19.42
CA GLY A 167 -27.39 24.40 18.63
C GLY A 167 -27.63 24.20 17.14
N THR A 168 -28.62 23.40 16.75
CA THR A 168 -28.97 23.13 15.35
C THR A 168 -30.48 23.00 15.15
N SER A 169 -30.95 23.21 13.93
CA SER A 169 -32.30 22.86 13.49
C SER A 169 -32.36 21.58 12.67
N ARG A 170 -31.21 20.95 12.38
CA ARG A 170 -31.12 19.74 11.54
C ARG A 170 -31.00 18.49 12.39
N TYR A 171 -31.81 17.49 12.09
CA TYR A 171 -31.80 16.22 12.80
C TYR A 171 -32.22 15.06 11.90
N ASP A 172 -31.81 13.85 12.26
CA ASP A 172 -32.29 12.63 11.62
C ASP A 172 -33.65 12.21 12.21
N PRO A 173 -34.69 11.99 11.40
CA PRO A 173 -36.03 11.63 11.90
C PRO A 173 -36.08 10.34 12.73
N LEU A 174 -35.11 9.42 12.57
CA LEU A 174 -35.07 8.17 13.33
C LEU A 174 -34.71 8.36 14.81
N ILE A 175 -34.41 9.58 15.28
CA ILE A 175 -34.26 9.85 16.71
C ILE A 175 -35.61 10.02 17.42
N LEU A 176 -36.67 10.39 16.68
CA LEU A 176 -37.96 10.79 17.27
C LEU A 176 -38.74 9.68 17.98
N PRO A 177 -38.82 8.44 17.46
CA PRO A 177 -39.73 7.43 18.02
C PRO A 177 -39.55 7.17 19.52
N ASP A 178 -38.29 7.12 19.98
CA ASP A 178 -37.96 6.80 21.37
C ASP A 178 -37.48 8.01 22.19
N LEU A 179 -37.49 9.22 21.60
CA LEU A 179 -36.87 10.41 22.18
C LEU A 179 -37.41 10.73 23.58
N SER A 180 -38.73 10.85 23.69
CA SER A 180 -39.42 11.25 24.93
C SER A 180 -39.14 10.29 26.09
N ASP A 181 -39.20 8.99 25.83
CA ASP A 181 -38.97 7.96 26.83
C ASP A 181 -37.48 7.89 27.22
N ASN A 182 -36.57 8.00 26.25
CA ASN A 182 -35.14 7.95 26.50
C ASN A 182 -34.65 9.14 27.33
N LEU A 183 -35.15 10.35 27.08
CA LEU A 183 -34.82 11.52 27.92
C LEU A 183 -35.26 11.32 29.38
N ARG A 184 -36.46 10.79 29.61
CA ARG A 184 -36.97 10.55 30.98
C ARG A 184 -36.23 9.43 31.69
N LYS A 185 -35.93 8.33 30.99
CA LYS A 185 -35.17 7.19 31.55
C LYS A 185 -33.75 7.58 31.98
N THR A 186 -33.21 8.65 31.41
CA THR A 186 -31.85 9.13 31.63
C THR A 186 -31.78 10.38 32.52
N ASP A 187 -32.91 10.78 33.11
CA ASP A 187 -33.01 12.03 33.88
C ASP A 187 -32.47 13.25 33.09
N PHE A 188 -32.79 13.26 31.79
CA PHE A 188 -32.41 14.27 30.81
C PHE A 188 -30.88 14.47 30.66
N ASP A 189 -30.08 13.50 31.09
CA ASP A 189 -28.62 13.47 30.92
C ASP A 189 -28.24 12.53 29.77
N VAL A 190 -27.83 13.11 28.65
CA VAL A 190 -27.63 12.38 27.38
C VAL A 190 -26.37 12.84 26.65
N TYR A 191 -25.85 11.96 25.81
CA TYR A 191 -24.89 12.31 24.77
C TYR A 191 -25.64 12.61 23.47
N LEU A 192 -25.34 13.76 22.88
CA LEU A 192 -25.73 14.14 21.53
C LEU A 192 -24.65 13.68 20.56
N ILE A 193 -25.02 12.89 19.56
CA ILE A 193 -24.14 12.48 18.47
C ILE A 193 -24.48 13.33 17.25
N MET A 194 -23.55 14.19 16.87
CA MET A 194 -23.69 15.11 15.74
C MET A 194 -22.89 14.59 14.56
N HIS A 195 -23.35 14.78 13.33
CA HIS A 195 -22.52 14.69 12.13
C HIS A 195 -22.50 16.05 11.43
N GLY A 196 -21.40 16.80 11.58
CA GLY A 196 -21.33 18.20 11.18
C GLY A 196 -22.34 19.03 11.97
N ASP A 197 -23.34 19.56 11.28
CA ASP A 197 -24.41 20.39 11.83
C ASP A 197 -25.72 19.62 12.10
N GLU A 198 -25.76 18.31 11.88
CA GLU A 198 -26.98 17.51 12.04
C GLU A 198 -26.93 16.61 13.28
N LEU A 199 -27.97 16.64 14.09
CA LEU A 199 -28.14 15.73 15.21
C LEU A 199 -28.59 14.35 14.69
N ILE A 200 -27.72 13.36 14.79
CA ILE A 200 -27.97 12.02 14.22
C ILE A 200 -28.23 10.95 15.26
N ASP A 201 -27.89 11.15 16.53
CA ASP A 201 -28.23 10.19 17.58
C ASP A 201 -28.30 10.82 18.97
N VAL A 202 -28.98 10.13 19.89
CA VAL A 202 -29.13 10.52 21.30
C VAL A 202 -28.93 9.29 22.15
N LEU A 203 -27.85 9.26 22.91
CA LEU A 203 -27.48 8.11 23.74
C LEU A 203 -27.58 8.44 25.24
N PRO A 204 -27.97 7.50 26.09
CA PRO A 204 -27.91 7.65 27.53
C PRO A 204 -26.51 8.05 28.03
N ALA A 205 -26.42 8.94 29.03
CA ALA A 205 -25.13 9.30 29.63
C ALA A 205 -24.58 8.28 30.65
N SER A 206 -25.19 7.09 30.75
CA SER A 206 -24.80 6.04 31.69
C SER A 206 -23.43 5.44 31.39
N GLU A 207 -23.07 5.35 30.11
CA GLU A 207 -21.78 4.85 29.65
C GLU A 207 -21.19 5.79 28.60
N LYS A 208 -19.87 5.85 28.50
CA LYS A 208 -19.21 6.65 27.46
C LYS A 208 -19.53 6.00 26.11
N PRO A 209 -20.07 6.75 25.13
CA PRO A 209 -20.47 6.16 23.87
C PRO A 209 -19.23 5.72 23.09
N ARG A 210 -19.31 4.54 22.49
CA ARG A 210 -18.37 4.10 21.47
C ARG A 210 -18.86 4.65 20.13
N VAL A 211 -18.01 5.46 19.49
CA VAL A 211 -18.35 6.15 18.24
C VAL A 211 -17.29 5.79 17.22
N LEU A 212 -17.66 4.92 16.29
CA LEU A 212 -16.75 4.30 15.34
C LEU A 212 -16.95 4.88 13.93
N GLY A 213 -15.91 4.77 13.12
CA GLY A 213 -15.96 5.07 11.70
C GLY A 213 -15.09 4.12 10.90
N VAL A 214 -15.37 4.01 9.59
CA VAL A 214 -14.67 3.08 8.69
C VAL A 214 -14.13 3.82 7.48
N ALA A 215 -12.84 3.66 7.20
CA ALA A 215 -12.24 4.10 5.94
C ALA A 215 -12.13 2.89 5.00
N VAL A 216 -12.57 3.05 3.75
CA VAL A 216 -12.66 1.98 2.77
C VAL A 216 -11.94 2.38 1.49
N ASP A 217 -11.07 1.51 1.00
CA ASP A 217 -10.49 1.57 -0.34
C ASP A 217 -11.19 0.54 -1.23
N ILE A 218 -11.92 1.02 -2.24
CA ILE A 218 -12.68 0.21 -3.19
C ILE A 218 -11.84 0.05 -4.46
N GLY A 219 -10.89 -0.89 -4.41
CA GLY A 219 -10.14 -1.31 -5.58
C GLY A 219 -10.96 -2.19 -6.53
N THR A 220 -10.52 -2.25 -7.79
CA THR A 220 -11.15 -3.11 -8.80
C THR A 220 -11.07 -4.58 -8.38
N THR A 221 -9.93 -5.02 -7.84
CA THR A 221 -9.69 -6.42 -7.44
C THR A 221 -9.92 -6.66 -5.96
N THR A 222 -9.57 -5.70 -5.11
CA THR A 222 -9.57 -5.83 -3.66
C THR A 222 -10.32 -4.67 -3.02
N VAL A 223 -11.09 -4.94 -1.97
CA VAL A 223 -11.64 -3.91 -1.08
C VAL A 223 -10.96 -4.04 0.28
N VAL A 224 -10.47 -2.93 0.82
CA VAL A 224 -9.79 -2.85 2.12
C VAL A 224 -10.54 -1.91 3.04
N ALA A 225 -10.72 -2.26 4.31
CA ALA A 225 -11.40 -1.44 5.30
C ALA A 225 -10.59 -1.31 6.59
N TYR A 226 -10.53 -0.09 7.14
CA TYR A 226 -9.92 0.23 8.42
C TYR A 226 -10.99 0.78 9.37
N LEU A 227 -11.06 0.22 10.58
CA LEU A 227 -11.98 0.66 11.64
C LEU A 227 -11.25 1.60 12.60
N TYR A 228 -11.88 2.71 12.95
CA TYR A 228 -11.34 3.72 13.87
C TYR A 228 -12.31 4.04 15.00
N ASP A 229 -11.76 4.31 16.19
CA ASP A 229 -12.44 5.10 17.23
C ASP A 229 -12.34 6.59 16.85
N LEU A 230 -13.48 7.22 16.57
CA LEU A 230 -13.52 8.62 16.13
C LEU A 230 -13.19 9.63 17.24
N LEU A 231 -13.30 9.24 18.52
CA LEU A 231 -12.98 10.11 19.64
C LEU A 231 -11.49 10.12 19.96
N SER A 232 -10.80 9.00 19.73
CA SER A 232 -9.37 8.86 20.05
C SER A 232 -8.46 8.90 18.83
N GLY A 233 -9.01 8.71 17.63
CA GLY A 233 -8.30 8.55 16.36
C GLY A 233 -7.55 7.21 16.25
N GLU A 234 -7.78 6.27 17.16
CA GLU A 234 -7.07 4.98 17.18
C GLU A 234 -7.65 4.02 16.13
N SER A 235 -6.77 3.42 15.32
CA SER A 235 -7.14 2.31 14.44
C SER A 235 -7.35 1.05 15.26
N LEU A 236 -8.56 0.51 15.19
CA LEU A 236 -8.99 -0.68 15.93
C LEU A 236 -8.83 -1.97 15.14
N GLY A 237 -8.76 -1.90 13.81
CA GLY A 237 -8.57 -3.07 12.97
C GLY A 237 -8.52 -2.77 11.49
N VAL A 238 -7.99 -3.73 10.74
CA VAL A 238 -7.98 -3.75 9.28
C VAL A 238 -8.49 -5.10 8.78
N GLU A 239 -9.23 -5.07 7.69
CA GLU A 239 -9.72 -6.23 6.95
C GLU A 239 -9.64 -6.01 5.44
N SER A 240 -9.54 -7.09 4.68
CA SER A 240 -9.59 -7.02 3.21
C SER A 240 -10.25 -8.24 2.58
N LEU A 241 -10.93 -8.02 1.46
CA LEU A 241 -11.63 -9.05 0.68
C LEU A 241 -11.38 -8.85 -0.82
N TYR A 242 -11.63 -9.90 -1.61
CA TYR A 242 -11.79 -9.72 -3.05
C TYR A 242 -13.06 -8.92 -3.32
N ASN A 243 -12.98 -8.01 -4.27
CA ASN A 243 -14.15 -7.28 -4.72
C ASN A 243 -15.11 -8.27 -5.41
N ALA A 244 -16.28 -8.49 -4.82
CA ALA A 244 -17.25 -9.46 -5.33
C ALA A 244 -17.77 -9.10 -6.74
N GLN A 245 -17.47 -7.91 -7.26
CA GLN A 245 -17.75 -7.52 -8.64
C GLN A 245 -16.93 -8.29 -9.68
N ILE A 246 -15.82 -8.95 -9.30
CA ILE A 246 -14.97 -9.73 -10.22
C ILE A 246 -15.79 -10.76 -11.02
N LYS A 247 -16.85 -11.34 -10.43
CA LYS A 247 -17.74 -12.31 -11.10
C LYS A 247 -18.48 -11.75 -12.32
N PHE A 248 -18.53 -10.43 -12.46
CA PHE A 248 -19.21 -9.73 -13.56
C PHE A 248 -18.23 -9.11 -14.58
N GLY A 249 -16.94 -9.09 -14.27
CA GLY A 249 -15.89 -8.53 -15.11
C GLY A 249 -14.58 -8.43 -14.36
N GLU A 250 -13.49 -8.85 -15.00
CA GLU A 250 -12.14 -8.84 -14.42
C GLU A 250 -11.59 -7.41 -14.29
N ASP A 251 -12.01 -6.50 -15.17
CA ASP A 251 -11.55 -5.11 -15.23
C ASP A 251 -12.70 -4.09 -15.21
N VAL A 252 -12.35 -2.80 -15.18
CA VAL A 252 -13.31 -1.69 -15.18
C VAL A 252 -14.20 -1.71 -16.42
N ILE A 253 -13.65 -1.90 -17.61
CA ILE A 253 -14.38 -1.78 -18.88
C ILE A 253 -15.40 -2.91 -19.05
N SER A 254 -15.00 -4.15 -18.75
CA SER A 254 -15.89 -5.32 -18.78
C SER A 254 -17.06 -5.17 -17.81
N ARG A 255 -16.85 -4.61 -16.62
CA ARG A 255 -17.93 -4.29 -15.67
C ARG A 255 -18.86 -3.20 -16.21
N VAL A 256 -18.32 -2.17 -16.85
CA VAL A 256 -19.14 -1.12 -17.50
C VAL A 256 -20.02 -1.72 -18.61
N GLU A 257 -19.47 -2.57 -19.46
CA GLU A 257 -20.23 -3.25 -20.52
C GLU A 257 -21.26 -4.24 -19.93
N TYR A 258 -20.97 -4.90 -18.81
CA TYR A 258 -21.94 -5.72 -18.09
C TYR A 258 -23.10 -4.88 -17.53
N ALA A 259 -22.79 -3.77 -16.86
CA ALA A 259 -23.76 -2.83 -16.29
C ALA A 259 -24.67 -2.22 -17.36
N ARG A 260 -24.13 -1.96 -18.56
CA ARG A 260 -24.85 -1.32 -19.66
C ARG A 260 -26.00 -2.17 -20.21
N LYS A 261 -25.93 -3.49 -20.06
CA LYS A 261 -26.95 -4.41 -20.62
C LYS A 261 -28.35 -4.10 -20.11
N ASN A 262 -28.51 -3.84 -18.81
CA ASN A 262 -29.77 -3.46 -18.20
C ASN A 262 -29.55 -2.93 -16.77
N ARG A 263 -30.60 -2.36 -16.17
CA ARG A 263 -30.57 -1.85 -14.81
C ARG A 263 -30.28 -2.93 -13.76
N GLU A 264 -30.78 -4.15 -13.95
CA GLU A 264 -30.59 -5.26 -13.00
C GLU A 264 -29.10 -5.63 -12.86
N ASN A 265 -28.35 -5.65 -13.95
CA ASN A 265 -26.91 -5.92 -13.96
C ASN A 265 -26.12 -4.82 -13.23
N ARG A 266 -26.50 -3.56 -13.45
CA ARG A 266 -25.90 -2.43 -12.73
C ARG A 266 -26.20 -2.51 -11.22
N ASP A 267 -27.45 -2.81 -10.87
CA ASP A 267 -27.86 -2.97 -9.48
C ASP A 267 -27.15 -4.19 -8.85
N ALA A 268 -26.85 -5.25 -9.62
CA ALA A 268 -26.04 -6.38 -9.16
C ALA A 268 -24.58 -6.01 -8.85
N LEU A 269 -23.95 -5.15 -9.66
CA LEU A 269 -22.63 -4.60 -9.37
C LEU A 269 -22.62 -3.75 -8.09
N LYS A 270 -23.66 -2.92 -7.91
CA LYS A 270 -23.87 -2.13 -6.68
C LYS A 270 -24.01 -3.04 -5.46
N THR A 271 -24.89 -4.04 -5.54
CA THR A 271 -25.10 -5.01 -4.46
C THR A 271 -23.81 -5.73 -4.11
N ALA A 272 -23.04 -6.18 -5.09
CA ALA A 272 -21.79 -6.90 -4.83
C ALA A 272 -20.74 -6.06 -4.07
N VAL A 273 -20.57 -4.78 -4.40
CA VAL A 273 -19.63 -3.92 -3.64
C VAL A 273 -20.16 -3.61 -2.24
N ILE A 274 -21.47 -3.37 -2.09
CA ILE A 274 -22.09 -3.14 -0.77
C ILE A 274 -21.97 -4.37 0.13
N GLU A 275 -22.25 -5.56 -0.39
CA GLU A 275 -22.10 -6.83 0.35
C GLU A 275 -20.65 -7.05 0.77
N THR A 276 -19.69 -6.75 -0.11
CA THR A 276 -18.25 -6.84 0.23
C THR A 276 -17.92 -5.90 1.40
N ILE A 277 -18.38 -4.65 1.35
CA ILE A 277 -18.13 -3.66 2.42
C ILE A 277 -18.82 -4.07 3.72
N ASN A 278 -20.06 -4.58 3.66
CA ASN A 278 -20.78 -5.07 4.84
C ASN A 278 -20.09 -6.26 5.48
N GLU A 279 -19.55 -7.20 4.70
CA GLU A 279 -18.77 -8.32 5.23
C GLU A 279 -17.48 -7.86 5.93
N LEU A 280 -16.80 -6.86 5.37
CA LEU A 280 -15.64 -6.24 6.00
C LEU A 280 -16.01 -5.56 7.33
N ILE A 281 -17.09 -4.79 7.35
CA ILE A 281 -17.60 -4.11 8.54
C ILE A 281 -17.95 -5.14 9.62
N HIS A 282 -18.64 -6.22 9.25
CA HIS A 282 -19.01 -7.29 10.16
C HIS A 282 -17.79 -7.93 10.83
N LYS A 283 -16.77 -8.30 10.04
CA LYS A 283 -15.52 -8.88 10.56
C LYS A 283 -14.76 -7.92 11.48
N LEU A 284 -14.75 -6.63 11.13
CA LEU A 284 -14.10 -5.60 11.93
C LEU A 284 -14.83 -5.39 13.27
N ALA A 285 -16.16 -5.36 13.25
CA ALA A 285 -16.98 -5.23 14.46
C ALA A 285 -16.86 -6.46 15.37
N GLU A 286 -16.88 -7.67 14.80
CA GLU A 286 -16.69 -8.92 15.53
C GLU A 286 -15.33 -8.96 16.25
N LYS A 287 -14.25 -8.53 15.60
CA LYS A 287 -12.90 -8.51 16.18
C LYS A 287 -12.77 -7.67 17.45
N ILE A 288 -13.59 -6.63 17.61
CA ILE A 288 -13.55 -5.72 18.74
C ILE A 288 -14.78 -5.83 19.65
N GLU A 289 -15.58 -6.86 19.42
CA GLU A 289 -16.82 -7.15 20.15
C GLU A 289 -17.75 -5.91 20.21
N SER A 290 -17.90 -5.21 19.08
CA SER A 290 -18.78 -4.03 18.93
C SER A 290 -20.04 -4.34 18.13
N ASP A 291 -21.08 -3.53 18.30
CA ASP A 291 -22.26 -3.56 17.44
C ASP A 291 -22.05 -2.67 16.20
N GLU A 292 -22.51 -3.12 15.02
CA GLU A 292 -22.40 -2.35 13.78
C GLU A 292 -23.12 -0.98 13.86
N SER A 293 -24.13 -0.85 14.72
CA SER A 293 -24.82 0.41 15.00
C SER A 293 -23.99 1.43 15.79
N GLU A 294 -22.80 1.06 16.27
CA GLU A 294 -21.83 1.99 16.86
C GLU A 294 -20.97 2.70 15.79
N ILE A 295 -21.10 2.32 14.50
CA ILE A 295 -20.41 2.94 13.37
C ILE A 295 -21.29 4.03 12.75
N TYR A 296 -20.80 5.26 12.72
CA TYR A 296 -21.58 6.44 12.33
C TYR A 296 -21.13 7.12 11.02
N ASP A 297 -19.89 6.89 10.57
CA ASP A 297 -19.36 7.51 9.36
C ASP A 297 -18.45 6.54 8.61
N VAL A 298 -18.63 6.48 7.28
CA VAL A 298 -17.83 5.65 6.39
C VAL A 298 -17.31 6.51 5.25
N VAL A 299 -16.00 6.48 5.00
CA VAL A 299 -15.37 7.18 3.86
C VAL A 299 -14.86 6.17 2.86
N CYS A 300 -15.32 6.25 1.61
CA CYS A 300 -14.91 5.38 0.52
C CYS A 300 -14.01 6.13 -0.49
N ALA A 301 -12.77 5.68 -0.63
CA ALA A 301 -11.88 6.00 -1.74
C ALA A 301 -11.93 4.89 -2.80
N GLY A 302 -11.51 5.21 -4.02
CA GLY A 302 -11.52 4.28 -5.15
C GLY A 302 -11.66 5.02 -6.47
N ASN A 303 -11.30 4.35 -7.56
CA ASN A 303 -11.43 4.94 -8.88
C ASN A 303 -12.90 5.32 -9.18
N THR A 304 -13.08 6.25 -10.11
CA THR A 304 -14.40 6.86 -10.39
C THR A 304 -15.46 5.86 -10.81
N THR A 305 -15.07 4.76 -11.46
CA THR A 305 -16.03 3.69 -11.81
C THR A 305 -16.47 2.92 -10.56
N MET A 306 -15.53 2.57 -9.67
CA MET A 306 -15.85 1.85 -8.43
C MET A 306 -16.79 2.65 -7.52
N THR A 307 -16.50 3.94 -7.31
CA THR A 307 -17.37 4.83 -6.52
C THR A 307 -18.71 5.07 -7.23
N SER A 308 -18.75 5.13 -8.56
CA SER A 308 -20.01 5.22 -9.31
C SER A 308 -20.87 3.97 -9.17
N PHE A 309 -20.27 2.76 -9.19
CA PHE A 309 -21.00 1.51 -8.94
C PHE A 309 -21.51 1.41 -7.50
N LEU A 310 -20.76 1.89 -6.50
CA LEU A 310 -21.24 1.99 -5.13
C LEU A 310 -22.56 2.78 -5.06
N ILE A 311 -22.62 3.93 -5.74
CA ILE A 311 -23.83 4.77 -5.78
C ILE A 311 -24.94 4.15 -6.66
N GLY A 312 -24.58 3.37 -7.67
CA GLY A 312 -25.49 2.75 -8.64
C GLY A 312 -25.68 3.57 -9.92
N ASN A 313 -24.66 4.34 -10.31
CA ASN A 313 -24.65 5.13 -11.54
C ASN A 313 -24.22 4.32 -12.77
N ASP A 314 -24.70 4.73 -13.95
CA ASP A 314 -24.21 4.22 -15.23
C ASP A 314 -22.89 4.93 -15.58
N CYS A 315 -21.84 4.14 -15.81
CA CYS A 315 -20.50 4.62 -16.14
C CYS A 315 -20.20 4.54 -17.65
N TYR A 316 -21.17 4.12 -18.48
CA TYR A 316 -20.96 3.89 -19.91
C TYR A 316 -20.47 5.12 -20.67
N HIS A 317 -20.99 6.30 -20.33
CA HIS A 317 -20.52 7.53 -20.98
C HIS A 317 -19.09 7.89 -20.57
N GLY A 318 -18.69 7.60 -19.33
CA GLY A 318 -17.32 7.79 -18.85
C GLY A 318 -16.31 6.87 -19.54
N SER A 319 -16.73 5.74 -20.11
CA SER A 319 -15.85 4.84 -20.86
C SER A 319 -15.76 5.15 -22.36
N ARG A 320 -16.46 6.18 -22.85
CA ARG A 320 -16.50 6.57 -24.26
C ARG A 320 -16.05 8.01 -24.42
N ALA A 321 -15.14 8.25 -25.36
CA ALA A 321 -14.68 9.61 -25.68
C ALA A 321 -15.89 10.55 -25.90
N PRO A 322 -15.93 11.72 -25.24
CA PRO A 322 -14.85 12.42 -24.52
C PRO A 322 -14.72 12.09 -23.01
N TYR A 323 -15.14 10.90 -22.59
CA TYR A 323 -14.97 10.33 -21.26
C TYR A 323 -15.59 11.13 -20.09
N PRO A 324 -16.81 11.69 -20.19
CA PRO A 324 -17.42 12.42 -19.09
C PRO A 324 -17.83 11.46 -17.94
N PRO A 325 -17.27 11.60 -16.73
CA PRO A 325 -17.75 10.83 -15.58
C PRO A 325 -19.15 11.31 -15.15
N PRO A 326 -19.95 10.45 -14.49
CA PRO A 326 -21.26 10.86 -13.99
C PRO A 326 -21.16 11.93 -12.89
N PHE A 327 -20.09 11.89 -12.09
CA PHE A 327 -19.76 12.89 -11.09
C PHE A 327 -18.26 12.81 -10.73
N THR A 328 -17.72 13.92 -10.24
CA THR A 328 -16.38 13.98 -9.62
C THR A 328 -16.43 14.54 -8.20
N SER A 329 -17.52 15.18 -7.80
CA SER A 329 -17.69 15.70 -6.45
C SER A 329 -17.82 14.58 -5.41
N SER A 330 -17.41 14.88 -4.17
CA SER A 330 -17.70 14.02 -3.02
C SER A 330 -19.21 13.83 -2.84
N ILE A 331 -19.64 12.58 -2.65
CA ILE A 331 -21.03 12.23 -2.36
C ILE A 331 -21.18 12.00 -0.87
N LYS A 332 -22.33 12.38 -0.30
CA LYS A 332 -22.73 12.09 1.09
C LYS A 332 -24.15 11.54 1.09
N ILE A 333 -24.32 10.30 1.55
CA ILE A 333 -25.62 9.59 1.59
C ILE A 333 -25.82 8.91 2.94
N LYS A 334 -27.07 8.79 3.41
CA LYS A 334 -27.36 8.01 4.63
C LYS A 334 -27.07 6.53 4.38
N SER A 335 -26.51 5.86 5.38
CA SER A 335 -26.19 4.42 5.32
C SER A 335 -27.39 3.56 4.94
N ARG A 336 -28.57 3.86 5.53
CA ARG A 336 -29.84 3.17 5.26
C ARG A 336 -30.32 3.27 3.81
N ASP A 337 -30.02 4.38 3.13
CA ASP A 337 -30.47 4.62 1.75
C ASP A 337 -29.51 3.94 0.76
N LEU A 338 -28.25 3.77 1.14
CA LEU A 338 -27.27 3.05 0.36
C LEU A 338 -27.39 1.53 0.53
N GLY A 339 -27.73 1.07 1.74
CA GLY A 339 -27.80 -0.35 2.11
C GLY A 339 -26.61 -0.86 2.93
N LEU A 340 -25.80 0.03 3.48
CA LEU A 340 -24.69 -0.33 4.38
C LEU A 340 -25.21 -0.69 5.78
N LYS A 341 -24.67 -1.75 6.36
CA LYS A 341 -24.99 -2.26 7.69
C LYS A 341 -24.10 -1.60 8.74
N ILE A 342 -24.43 -0.34 9.01
CA ILE A 342 -23.90 0.47 10.12
C ILE A 342 -25.07 1.13 10.84
N ASN A 343 -24.84 2.12 11.70
CA ASN A 343 -25.94 2.91 12.27
C ASN A 343 -26.80 3.50 11.13
N PRO A 344 -28.13 3.27 11.11
CA PRO A 344 -29.00 3.73 10.02
C PRO A 344 -29.10 5.26 9.92
N ARG A 345 -28.63 5.99 10.94
CA ARG A 345 -28.57 7.46 11.01
C ARG A 345 -27.21 8.00 10.56
N GLY A 346 -26.21 7.12 10.44
CA GLY A 346 -24.87 7.40 9.96
C GLY A 346 -24.79 7.71 8.47
N TYR A 347 -23.60 8.09 8.03
CA TYR A 347 -23.31 8.52 6.66
C TYR A 347 -22.27 7.66 5.98
N VAL A 348 -22.37 7.64 4.66
CA VAL A 348 -21.36 7.12 3.75
C VAL A 348 -20.95 8.27 2.83
N ARG A 349 -19.65 8.53 2.77
CA ARG A 349 -19.03 9.61 2.02
C ARG A 349 -18.06 9.04 0.99
N THR A 350 -17.87 9.72 -0.13
CA THR A 350 -16.83 9.35 -1.10
C THR A 350 -15.75 10.42 -1.17
N VAL A 351 -14.51 10.01 -1.39
CA VAL A 351 -13.43 10.94 -1.76
C VAL A 351 -13.73 11.49 -3.17
N PRO A 352 -13.56 12.80 -3.43
CA PRO A 352 -13.79 13.36 -4.76
C PRO A 352 -12.84 12.76 -5.80
N SER A 353 -13.30 12.65 -7.04
CA SER A 353 -12.50 12.21 -8.21
C SER A 353 -12.01 13.40 -9.04
N ILE A 354 -11.10 13.14 -9.97
CA ILE A 354 -10.55 14.16 -10.89
C ILE A 354 -11.14 14.01 -12.31
N SER A 355 -11.20 12.78 -12.83
CA SER A 355 -11.72 12.46 -14.17
C SER A 355 -12.42 11.11 -14.18
N ALA A 356 -12.74 10.53 -15.34
CA ALA A 356 -13.31 9.18 -15.42
C ALA A 356 -12.33 8.06 -15.05
N TYR A 357 -11.03 8.29 -15.24
CA TYR A 357 -9.97 7.30 -15.01
C TYR A 357 -9.02 7.67 -13.88
N VAL A 358 -9.12 8.89 -13.32
CA VAL A 358 -8.36 9.33 -12.14
C VAL A 358 -9.36 9.63 -11.03
N GLY A 359 -9.50 8.72 -10.07
CA GLY A 359 -10.55 8.76 -9.07
C GLY A 359 -10.13 9.28 -7.70
N GLY A 360 -10.96 8.96 -6.71
CA GLY A 360 -10.75 9.40 -5.33
C GLY A 360 -9.69 8.60 -4.58
N ASP A 361 -9.32 7.42 -5.07
CA ASP A 361 -8.10 6.72 -4.67
C ASP A 361 -6.85 7.58 -4.87
N ILE A 362 -6.72 8.21 -6.04
CA ILE A 362 -5.53 9.04 -6.34
C ILE A 362 -5.54 10.35 -5.56
N VAL A 363 -6.70 10.96 -5.33
CA VAL A 363 -6.81 12.12 -4.45
C VAL A 363 -6.38 11.74 -3.03
N ALA A 364 -6.80 10.58 -2.55
CA ALA A 364 -6.39 10.06 -1.25
C ALA A 364 -4.87 9.73 -1.19
N ASP A 365 -4.28 9.21 -2.27
CA ASP A 365 -2.82 9.02 -2.39
C ASP A 365 -2.03 10.33 -2.33
N ILE A 366 -2.48 11.37 -3.04
CA ILE A 366 -1.85 12.71 -3.00
C ILE A 366 -1.89 13.29 -1.58
N LEU A 367 -3.01 13.09 -0.88
CA LEU A 367 -3.19 13.52 0.51
C LEU A 367 -2.26 12.73 1.44
N ALA A 368 -2.31 11.40 1.40
CA ALA A 368 -1.55 10.51 2.26
C ALA A 368 -0.03 10.61 2.09
N SER A 369 0.42 10.88 0.86
CA SER A 369 1.84 11.06 0.55
C SER A 369 2.40 12.43 0.95
N GLY A 370 1.53 13.42 1.20
CA GLY A 370 1.93 14.82 1.34
C GLY A 370 2.50 15.40 0.03
N LEU A 371 2.22 14.79 -1.13
CA LEU A 371 2.69 15.33 -2.42
C LEU A 371 2.25 16.78 -2.60
N HIS A 372 1.03 17.09 -2.21
CA HIS A 372 0.45 18.42 -2.33
C HIS A 372 1.18 19.49 -1.49
N GLU A 373 1.83 19.09 -0.40
CA GLU A 373 2.62 19.95 0.48
C GLU A 373 4.08 20.12 -0.01
N CYS A 374 4.59 19.26 -0.90
CA CYS A 374 5.99 19.37 -1.31
C CYS A 374 6.23 20.63 -2.12
N GLU A 375 7.13 21.51 -1.70
CA GLU A 375 7.58 22.68 -2.48
C GLU A 375 8.59 22.32 -3.60
N CYS A 376 8.63 21.05 -3.99
CA CYS A 376 9.60 20.45 -4.91
C CYS A 376 8.94 19.96 -6.20
N THR A 377 9.76 19.64 -7.22
CA THR A 377 9.28 18.86 -8.37
C THR A 377 9.23 17.38 -7.99
N ALA A 378 8.04 16.80 -8.02
CA ALA A 378 7.81 15.45 -7.52
C ALA A 378 6.81 14.66 -8.37
N ALA A 379 6.88 13.34 -8.24
CA ALA A 379 5.93 12.41 -8.85
C ALA A 379 5.29 11.53 -7.78
N LEU A 380 4.05 11.11 -8.02
CA LEU A 380 3.43 9.97 -7.36
C LEU A 380 3.10 8.93 -8.41
N VAL A 381 3.43 7.67 -8.13
CA VAL A 381 3.13 6.53 -8.98
C VAL A 381 2.37 5.51 -8.13
N ASP A 382 1.07 5.39 -8.37
CA ASP A 382 0.26 4.31 -7.80
C ASP A 382 0.37 3.08 -8.70
N LEU A 383 0.83 1.99 -8.09
CA LEU A 383 1.01 0.73 -8.74
C LEU A 383 -0.15 -0.20 -8.37
N GLY A 384 -1.19 -0.19 -9.19
CA GLY A 384 -2.33 -1.09 -9.09
C GLY A 384 -2.65 -1.80 -10.40
N THR A 385 -3.90 -2.22 -10.53
CA THR A 385 -4.45 -2.82 -11.76
C THR A 385 -4.39 -1.80 -12.90
N ASN A 386 -4.63 -0.54 -12.56
CA ASN A 386 -4.26 0.59 -13.37
C ASN A 386 -2.92 1.16 -12.84
N GLY A 387 -2.17 1.79 -13.72
CA GLY A 387 -1.01 2.60 -13.32
C GLY A 387 -1.41 4.06 -13.35
N GLU A 388 -1.57 4.68 -12.18
CA GLU A 388 -1.87 6.10 -12.06
C GLU A 388 -0.61 6.89 -11.70
N ILE A 389 -0.37 7.96 -12.43
CA ILE A 389 0.80 8.81 -12.23
C ILE A 389 0.31 10.25 -12.02
N VAL A 390 0.87 10.91 -11.02
CA VAL A 390 0.69 12.34 -10.76
C VAL A 390 2.06 13.02 -10.80
N ILE A 391 2.19 14.10 -11.56
CA ILE A 391 3.34 14.99 -11.55
C ILE A 391 2.94 16.30 -10.88
N LYS A 392 3.71 16.69 -9.86
CA LYS A 392 3.72 18.04 -9.29
C LYS A 392 4.96 18.77 -9.77
N THR A 393 4.78 19.87 -10.47
CA THR A 393 5.88 20.74 -10.88
C THR A 393 6.25 21.73 -9.78
N GLY A 394 7.49 22.23 -9.79
CA GLY A 394 7.96 23.24 -8.83
C GLY A 394 7.17 24.56 -8.86
N ASP A 395 6.49 24.88 -9.96
CA ASP A 395 5.58 26.03 -10.08
C ASP A 395 4.15 25.76 -9.53
N GLY A 396 3.90 24.56 -8.99
CA GLY A 396 2.65 24.20 -8.31
C GLY A 396 1.56 23.57 -9.20
N ARG A 397 1.82 23.31 -10.48
CA ARG A 397 0.84 22.60 -11.33
C ARG A 397 0.82 21.10 -11.01
N PHE A 398 -0.36 20.50 -11.11
CA PHE A 398 -0.56 19.06 -10.99
C PHE A 398 -1.11 18.49 -12.28
N LEU A 399 -0.43 17.47 -12.82
CA LEU A 399 -0.89 16.68 -13.95
C LEU A 399 -1.09 15.25 -13.51
N ALA A 400 -2.20 14.62 -13.87
CA ALA A 400 -2.44 13.22 -13.58
C ALA A 400 -2.83 12.46 -14.84
N ALA A 401 -2.44 11.19 -14.92
CA ALA A 401 -2.94 10.27 -15.94
C ALA A 401 -3.07 8.87 -15.36
N SER A 402 -3.97 8.09 -15.96
CA SER A 402 -4.10 6.65 -15.72
C SER A 402 -3.70 5.90 -16.97
N CYS A 403 -3.01 4.77 -16.82
CA CYS A 403 -2.64 3.87 -17.89
C CYS A 403 -3.07 2.44 -17.57
N ALA A 404 -3.39 1.67 -18.62
CA ALA A 404 -3.75 0.27 -18.48
C ALA A 404 -2.48 -0.58 -18.29
N ALA A 405 -2.04 -0.73 -17.04
CA ALA A 405 -0.93 -1.62 -16.68
C ALA A 405 -1.38 -3.09 -16.62
N GLY A 406 -2.61 -3.33 -16.17
CA GLY A 406 -3.14 -4.66 -15.90
C GLY A 406 -2.62 -5.22 -14.57
N PRO A 407 -3.30 -6.23 -14.00
CA PRO A 407 -3.06 -6.67 -12.62
C PRO A 407 -1.85 -7.62 -12.47
N ALA A 408 -1.00 -7.73 -13.50
CA ALA A 408 0.13 -8.67 -13.50
C ALA A 408 1.13 -8.36 -12.38
N LEU A 409 1.35 -7.08 -12.06
CA LEU A 409 2.19 -6.65 -10.95
C LEU A 409 1.56 -6.95 -9.58
N GLU A 410 0.26 -7.23 -9.50
CA GLU A 410 -0.41 -7.72 -8.29
C GLU A 410 -0.35 -9.26 -8.16
N GLY A 411 0.27 -9.94 -9.14
CA GLY A 411 0.35 -11.40 -9.22
C GLY A 411 -0.84 -12.06 -9.94
N TYR A 412 -1.86 -11.29 -10.37
CA TYR A 412 -2.99 -11.85 -11.11
C TYR A 412 -2.62 -12.16 -12.56
N GLY A 413 -3.05 -13.32 -13.06
CA GLY A 413 -2.77 -13.77 -14.42
C GLY A 413 -1.31 -14.23 -14.63
N VAL A 414 -0.47 -14.26 -13.60
CA VAL A 414 0.86 -14.88 -13.62
C VAL A 414 0.73 -16.32 -13.12
N ARG A 415 1.36 -17.30 -13.79
CA ARG A 415 1.13 -18.75 -13.54
C ARG A 415 1.22 -19.13 -12.05
N SER A 416 2.31 -18.75 -11.40
CA SER A 416 2.51 -19.00 -9.96
C SER A 416 2.22 -17.76 -9.10
N GLY A 417 1.60 -16.74 -9.68
CA GLY A 417 1.32 -15.47 -9.03
C GLY A 417 0.20 -15.57 -8.00
N MET A 418 0.35 -14.86 -6.89
CA MET A 418 -0.66 -14.77 -5.83
C MET A 418 -0.57 -13.43 -5.09
N ARG A 419 -1.55 -13.12 -4.25
CA ARG A 419 -1.51 -11.93 -3.40
C ARG A 419 -0.40 -12.01 -2.34
N ALA A 420 0.01 -10.85 -1.83
CA ALA A 420 0.92 -10.75 -0.69
C ALA A 420 0.20 -11.19 0.61
N VAL A 421 0.11 -12.50 0.81
CA VAL A 421 -0.47 -13.15 2.00
C VAL A 421 0.46 -14.27 2.46
N LYS A 422 0.19 -14.85 3.64
CA LYS A 422 0.97 -15.97 4.18
C LYS A 422 1.17 -17.08 3.15
N GLY A 423 2.43 -17.48 2.93
CA GLY A 423 2.83 -18.47 1.94
C GLY A 423 3.29 -17.87 0.60
N ALA A 424 3.10 -16.57 0.34
CA ALA A 424 3.61 -15.93 -0.86
C ALA A 424 5.09 -15.56 -0.72
N ILE A 425 5.86 -15.77 -1.79
CA ILE A 425 7.23 -15.27 -1.90
C ILE A 425 7.21 -13.78 -2.17
N GLU A 426 7.77 -12.98 -1.25
CA GLU A 426 7.78 -11.52 -1.31
C GLU A 426 9.11 -10.91 -1.76
N SER A 427 10.19 -11.66 -1.65
CA SER A 427 11.52 -11.21 -2.04
C SER A 427 12.36 -12.39 -2.51
N ILE A 428 13.10 -12.21 -3.62
CA ILE A 428 13.90 -13.21 -4.32
C ILE A 428 15.23 -12.60 -4.74
N THR A 429 16.29 -13.38 -4.60
CA THR A 429 17.57 -13.16 -5.28
C THR A 429 18.01 -14.43 -5.98
N ILE A 430 18.77 -14.30 -7.07
CA ILE A 430 19.28 -15.44 -7.85
C ILE A 430 20.80 -15.32 -7.93
N ASP A 431 21.51 -16.42 -7.68
CA ASP A 431 22.97 -16.47 -7.82
C ASP A 431 23.43 -16.78 -9.25
N GLU A 432 24.76 -16.86 -9.43
CA GLU A 432 25.41 -17.10 -10.72
C GLU A 432 25.10 -18.48 -11.30
N GLU A 433 24.82 -19.48 -10.44
CA GLU A 433 24.40 -20.83 -10.85
C GLU A 433 22.88 -20.95 -11.11
N GLY A 434 22.14 -19.86 -10.93
CA GLY A 434 20.68 -19.84 -11.10
C GLY A 434 19.91 -20.37 -9.89
N ARG A 435 20.51 -20.53 -8.71
CA ARG A 435 19.79 -20.89 -7.48
C ARG A 435 19.07 -19.69 -6.90
N SER A 436 17.81 -19.91 -6.54
CA SER A 436 16.94 -18.88 -5.97
C SER A 436 17.01 -18.89 -4.44
N TYR A 437 17.09 -17.70 -3.86
CA TYR A 437 16.99 -17.47 -2.41
C TYR A 437 15.88 -16.50 -2.13
N TYR A 438 14.95 -16.88 -1.27
CA TYR A 438 13.69 -16.17 -1.14
C TYR A 438 13.16 -16.09 0.28
N ARG A 439 12.25 -15.15 0.50
CA ARG A 439 11.49 -14.97 1.74
C ARG A 439 10.02 -15.22 1.47
N VAL A 440 9.38 -15.94 2.38
CA VAL A 440 7.96 -16.26 2.36
C VAL A 440 7.26 -15.48 3.46
N ILE A 441 6.17 -14.78 3.12
CA ILE A 441 5.33 -14.08 4.10
C ILE A 441 4.80 -15.09 5.12
N GLY A 442 5.00 -14.81 6.40
CA GLY A 442 4.65 -15.71 7.51
C GLY A 442 5.51 -16.98 7.60
N GLY A 443 6.60 -17.07 6.84
CA GLY A 443 7.53 -18.21 6.80
C GLY A 443 6.95 -19.49 6.19
N GLY A 444 7.64 -20.61 6.38
CA GLY A 444 7.21 -21.92 5.90
C GLY A 444 7.51 -22.17 4.42
N ARG A 445 6.81 -23.16 3.84
CA ARG A 445 6.94 -23.51 2.42
C ARG A 445 6.13 -22.52 1.56
N PRO A 446 6.63 -22.16 0.37
CA PRO A 446 5.94 -21.22 -0.50
C PRO A 446 4.77 -21.88 -1.25
N LYS A 447 3.72 -21.09 -1.48
CA LYS A 447 2.53 -21.43 -2.29
C LYS A 447 2.55 -20.80 -3.67
N GLY A 448 3.27 -19.69 -3.82
CA GLY A 448 3.32 -18.87 -5.02
C GLY A 448 4.18 -17.63 -4.79
N ILE A 449 4.10 -16.67 -5.70
CA ILE A 449 4.91 -15.45 -5.71
C ILE A 449 4.02 -14.22 -5.76
N CYS A 450 4.26 -13.22 -4.91
CA CYS A 450 3.51 -11.96 -4.97
C CYS A 450 4.20 -10.92 -5.86
N GLY A 451 3.54 -9.78 -6.06
CA GLY A 451 3.99 -8.71 -6.96
C GLY A 451 5.46 -8.30 -6.78
N SER A 452 5.86 -7.97 -5.55
CA SER A 452 7.25 -7.62 -5.22
C SER A 452 8.22 -8.76 -5.55
N GLY A 453 7.82 -10.00 -5.26
CA GLY A 453 8.58 -11.19 -5.61
C GLY A 453 8.75 -11.34 -7.13
N ILE A 454 7.69 -11.11 -7.92
CA ILE A 454 7.74 -11.20 -9.39
C ILE A 454 8.70 -10.17 -9.98
N ILE A 455 8.64 -8.93 -9.50
CA ILE A 455 9.54 -7.85 -9.93
C ILE A 455 10.99 -8.24 -9.63
N GLU A 456 11.29 -8.65 -8.40
CA GLU A 456 12.63 -9.08 -8.02
C GLU A 456 13.10 -10.31 -8.81
N ALA A 457 12.23 -11.30 -9.02
CA ALA A 457 12.56 -12.51 -9.78
C ALA A 457 13.00 -12.17 -11.20
N ILE A 458 12.20 -11.39 -11.93
CA ILE A 458 12.51 -11.03 -13.32
C ILE A 458 13.73 -10.10 -13.38
N ALA A 459 13.87 -9.17 -12.43
CA ALA A 459 15.06 -8.32 -12.33
C ALA A 459 16.34 -9.16 -12.14
N TRP A 460 16.32 -10.13 -11.22
CA TRP A 460 17.44 -11.04 -11.01
C TRP A 460 17.69 -11.99 -12.19
N MET A 461 16.63 -12.46 -12.87
CA MET A 461 16.77 -13.20 -14.12
C MET A 461 17.48 -12.37 -15.19
N ARG A 462 17.18 -11.06 -15.28
CA ARG A 462 17.86 -10.12 -16.18
C ARG A 462 19.31 -9.89 -15.79
N ILE A 463 19.59 -9.74 -14.50
CA ILE A 463 20.95 -9.57 -13.96
C ILE A 463 21.82 -10.79 -14.33
N ARG A 464 21.30 -12.00 -14.08
CA ARG A 464 21.99 -13.27 -14.35
C ARG A 464 22.01 -13.71 -15.81
N GLY A 465 21.40 -12.94 -16.70
CA GLY A 465 21.33 -13.31 -18.13
C GLY A 465 20.44 -14.53 -18.43
N ILE A 466 19.62 -14.95 -17.47
CA ILE A 466 18.54 -15.93 -17.67
C ILE A 466 17.46 -15.33 -18.58
N VAL A 467 17.27 -14.00 -18.49
CA VAL A 467 16.44 -13.22 -19.40
C VAL A 467 17.29 -12.17 -20.11
N ASP A 468 17.13 -12.05 -21.42
CA ASP A 468 17.78 -11.00 -22.21
C ASP A 468 17.04 -9.65 -22.15
N ALA A 469 17.60 -8.61 -22.77
CA ALA A 469 16.98 -7.28 -22.78
C ALA A 469 15.62 -7.23 -23.49
N SER A 470 15.31 -8.19 -24.36
CA SER A 470 14.00 -8.30 -25.00
C SER A 470 12.95 -8.98 -24.12
N GLY A 471 13.34 -9.51 -22.96
CA GLY A 471 12.49 -10.31 -22.08
C GLY A 471 12.40 -11.79 -22.47
N ARG A 472 13.26 -12.27 -23.37
CA ARG A 472 13.29 -13.69 -23.76
C ARG A 472 14.08 -14.49 -22.72
N ILE A 473 13.51 -15.59 -22.25
CA ILE A 473 14.24 -16.58 -21.44
C ILE A 473 15.27 -17.28 -22.33
N VAL A 474 16.52 -17.30 -21.90
CA VAL A 474 17.65 -17.86 -22.63
C VAL A 474 17.77 -19.35 -22.28
N GLU A 475 17.51 -20.21 -23.26
CA GLU A 475 17.67 -21.66 -23.10
C GLU A 475 19.13 -22.03 -22.82
N GLY A 476 19.34 -22.93 -21.87
CA GLY A 476 20.68 -23.36 -21.46
C GLY A 476 21.45 -22.35 -20.61
N SER A 477 20.83 -21.25 -20.15
CA SER A 477 21.48 -20.28 -19.27
C SER A 477 21.83 -20.86 -17.89
N CYS A 478 21.05 -21.83 -17.40
CA CYS A 478 21.28 -22.61 -16.19
C CYS A 478 20.37 -23.84 -16.16
N ASP A 479 20.66 -24.82 -15.31
CA ASP A 479 19.89 -26.07 -15.16
C ASP A 479 18.42 -25.86 -14.73
N ARG A 480 18.12 -24.69 -14.16
CA ARG A 480 16.76 -24.31 -13.74
C ARG A 480 15.88 -23.75 -14.86
N VAL A 481 16.42 -23.55 -16.06
CA VAL A 481 15.62 -23.20 -17.24
C VAL A 481 15.17 -24.49 -17.92
N VAL A 482 13.87 -24.73 -17.87
CA VAL A 482 13.24 -25.94 -18.39
C VAL A 482 12.34 -25.57 -19.56
N ARG A 483 12.26 -26.47 -20.55
CA ARG A 483 11.32 -26.38 -21.67
C ARG A 483 10.23 -27.42 -21.51
N ASP A 484 8.98 -27.00 -21.68
CA ASP A 484 7.82 -27.86 -21.84
C ASP A 484 6.97 -27.42 -23.05
N ASP A 485 5.80 -28.03 -23.22
CA ASP A 485 4.85 -27.71 -24.31
C ASP A 485 4.36 -26.24 -24.27
N GLY A 486 4.43 -25.59 -23.10
CA GLY A 486 4.10 -24.18 -22.88
C GLY A 486 5.27 -23.22 -23.14
N GLY A 487 6.46 -23.73 -23.48
CA GLY A 487 7.65 -22.95 -23.78
C GLY A 487 8.73 -23.01 -22.70
N LEU A 488 9.57 -21.97 -22.63
CA LEU A 488 10.63 -21.87 -21.63
C LEU A 488 10.09 -21.27 -20.32
N ARG A 489 10.60 -21.79 -19.21
CA ARG A 489 10.33 -21.28 -17.85
C ARG A 489 11.54 -21.44 -16.95
N PHE A 490 11.66 -20.57 -15.97
CA PHE A 490 12.68 -20.62 -14.93
C PHE A 490 12.07 -21.10 -13.61
N VAL A 491 12.59 -22.19 -13.05
CA VAL A 491 12.11 -22.78 -11.79
C VAL A 491 12.70 -22.03 -10.59
N ILE A 492 11.87 -21.28 -9.88
CA ILE A 492 12.26 -20.61 -8.63
C ILE A 492 12.30 -21.64 -7.51
N VAL A 493 11.22 -22.41 -7.35
CA VAL A 493 11.09 -23.43 -6.28
C VAL A 493 10.68 -24.77 -6.91
N PRO A 494 11.45 -25.85 -6.66
CA PRO A 494 11.06 -27.21 -7.03
C PRO A 494 9.74 -27.65 -6.37
N ALA A 495 9.07 -28.61 -6.99
CA ALA A 495 7.77 -29.10 -6.54
C ALA A 495 7.78 -29.67 -5.11
N ASP A 496 8.83 -30.40 -4.73
CA ASP A 496 8.99 -31.04 -3.42
C ASP A 496 9.29 -30.05 -2.27
N GLU A 497 9.75 -28.85 -2.62
CA GLU A 497 10.01 -27.75 -1.68
C GLU A 497 8.79 -26.81 -1.51
N SER A 498 7.84 -26.85 -2.44
CA SER A 498 6.59 -26.09 -2.37
C SER A 498 5.58 -26.66 -1.36
N GLU A 499 4.59 -25.86 -0.96
CA GLU A 499 3.45 -26.35 -0.17
C GLU A 499 2.40 -27.07 -1.01
N SER A 500 2.21 -26.65 -2.28
CA SER A 500 1.22 -27.23 -3.19
C SER A 500 1.64 -28.58 -3.78
N GLY A 501 2.93 -28.94 -3.71
CA GLY A 501 3.48 -30.07 -4.46
C GLY A 501 3.67 -29.75 -5.95
N GLU A 502 3.52 -28.50 -6.35
CA GLU A 502 3.77 -28.01 -7.69
C GLU A 502 4.94 -27.03 -7.68
N GLU A 503 5.74 -27.03 -8.74
CA GLU A 503 6.83 -26.07 -8.87
C GLU A 503 6.31 -24.62 -8.93
N ILE A 504 7.10 -23.69 -8.38
CA ILE A 504 6.88 -22.25 -8.53
C ILE A 504 7.87 -21.75 -9.58
N ALA A 505 7.36 -21.27 -10.71
CA ALA A 505 8.16 -20.92 -11.87
C ALA A 505 7.68 -19.63 -12.54
N ILE A 506 8.59 -18.95 -13.23
CA ILE A 506 8.28 -17.82 -14.12
C ILE A 506 8.37 -18.31 -15.56
N THR A 507 7.25 -18.25 -16.27
CA THR A 507 7.17 -18.65 -17.68
C THR A 507 7.51 -17.49 -18.61
N GLN A 508 7.81 -17.80 -19.88
CA GLN A 508 7.96 -16.78 -20.91
C GLN A 508 6.71 -15.89 -21.06
N GLY A 509 5.51 -16.46 -20.89
CA GLY A 509 4.25 -15.72 -20.91
C GLY A 509 4.11 -14.74 -19.75
N ASP A 510 4.55 -15.14 -18.56
CA ASP A 510 4.56 -14.27 -17.37
C ASP A 510 5.48 -13.06 -17.59
N VAL A 511 6.69 -13.28 -18.11
CA VAL A 511 7.63 -12.18 -18.44
C VAL A 511 6.98 -11.19 -19.42
N ARG A 512 6.28 -11.67 -20.45
CA ARG A 512 5.60 -10.81 -21.43
C ARG A 512 4.50 -9.97 -20.79
N LYS A 513 3.71 -10.53 -19.87
CA LYS A 513 2.66 -9.78 -19.15
C LYS A 513 3.27 -8.66 -18.29
N ILE A 514 4.36 -8.97 -17.57
CA ILE A 514 5.06 -7.97 -16.75
C ILE A 514 5.70 -6.88 -17.60
N GLN A 515 6.25 -7.22 -18.77
CA GLN A 515 6.79 -6.23 -19.71
C GLN A 515 5.74 -5.22 -20.19
N LEU A 516 4.50 -5.66 -20.43
CA LEU A 516 3.42 -4.75 -20.83
C LEU A 516 3.03 -3.82 -19.68
N ALA A 517 2.86 -4.37 -18.47
CA ALA A 517 2.49 -3.58 -17.29
C ALA A 517 3.53 -2.50 -16.98
N LYS A 518 4.80 -2.90 -16.92
CA LYS A 518 5.89 -1.97 -16.61
C LYS A 518 6.11 -0.93 -17.71
N ALA A 519 5.89 -1.31 -18.99
CA ALA A 519 5.99 -0.38 -20.11
C ALA A 519 4.91 0.71 -20.05
N ALA A 520 3.69 0.35 -19.66
CA ALA A 520 2.58 1.30 -19.51
C ALA A 520 2.91 2.38 -18.46
N ILE A 521 3.35 1.94 -17.28
CA ILE A 521 3.70 2.84 -16.16
C ILE A 521 4.84 3.77 -16.54
N TYR A 522 5.95 3.22 -17.05
CA TYR A 522 7.11 4.03 -17.41
C TYR A 522 6.80 5.01 -18.55
N ALA A 523 6.07 4.57 -19.57
CA ALA A 523 5.68 5.43 -20.69
C ALA A 523 4.74 6.56 -20.24
N ALA A 524 3.82 6.29 -19.31
CA ALA A 524 2.95 7.31 -18.75
C ALA A 524 3.73 8.36 -17.96
N LEU A 525 4.67 7.93 -17.10
CA LEU A 525 5.57 8.84 -16.37
C LEU A 525 6.40 9.72 -17.31
N VAL A 526 7.05 9.12 -18.31
CA VAL A 526 7.83 9.87 -19.32
C VAL A 526 6.96 10.84 -20.12
N THR A 527 5.74 10.42 -20.46
CA THR A 527 4.82 11.28 -21.22
C THR A 527 4.38 12.48 -20.39
N LEU A 528 4.01 12.27 -19.12
CA LEU A 528 3.61 13.36 -18.22
C LEU A 528 4.76 14.33 -17.94
N THR A 529 5.97 13.82 -17.73
CA THR A 529 7.15 14.69 -17.52
C THR A 529 7.45 15.55 -18.75
N LYS A 530 7.35 14.99 -19.97
CA LYS A 530 7.44 15.76 -21.22
C LYS A 530 6.37 16.86 -21.31
N ILE A 531 5.12 16.56 -20.95
CA ILE A 531 4.01 17.55 -20.95
C ILE A 531 4.19 18.62 -19.86
N ALA A 532 4.75 18.23 -18.72
CA ALA A 532 5.12 19.13 -17.64
C ALA A 532 6.36 19.98 -17.96
N GLU A 533 7.06 19.68 -19.07
CA GLU A 533 8.33 20.29 -19.49
C GLU A 533 9.46 20.10 -18.45
N ILE A 534 9.47 18.93 -17.80
CA ILE A 534 10.50 18.54 -16.83
C ILE A 534 11.25 17.30 -17.32
N ARG A 535 12.54 17.19 -16.97
CA ARG A 535 13.32 15.98 -17.17
C ARG A 535 13.11 15.01 -15.99
N LEU A 536 13.30 13.72 -16.23
CA LEU A 536 13.19 12.70 -15.16
C LEU A 536 14.20 12.92 -14.03
N ASP A 537 15.40 13.40 -14.34
CA ASP A 537 16.46 13.68 -13.35
C ASP A 537 16.17 14.92 -12.49
N GLU A 538 15.18 15.74 -12.89
CA GLU A 538 14.67 16.88 -12.12
C GLU A 538 13.61 16.48 -11.08
N LEU A 539 13.13 15.22 -11.10
CA LEU A 539 12.28 14.71 -10.03
C LEU A 539 13.11 14.59 -8.75
N GLU A 540 12.83 15.47 -7.78
CA GLU A 540 13.49 15.50 -6.48
C GLU A 540 12.94 14.43 -5.55
N LYS A 541 11.65 14.10 -5.70
CA LYS A 541 10.97 13.07 -4.92
C LYS A 541 9.99 12.26 -5.77
N VAL A 542 9.96 10.95 -5.56
CA VAL A 542 9.02 10.03 -6.20
C VAL A 542 8.33 9.18 -5.14
N PHE A 543 7.04 9.40 -4.96
CA PHE A 543 6.20 8.63 -4.06
C PHE A 543 5.66 7.39 -4.77
N ILE A 544 5.81 6.22 -4.16
CA ILE A 544 5.29 4.96 -4.69
C ILE A 544 4.13 4.50 -3.81
N ALA A 545 2.94 4.51 -4.39
CA ALA A 545 1.70 4.04 -3.75
C ALA A 545 1.30 2.66 -4.31
N GLY A 546 0.22 2.12 -3.76
CA GLY A 546 -0.32 0.80 -4.11
C GLY A 546 0.02 -0.27 -3.08
N ALA A 547 -0.86 -1.26 -2.93
CA ALA A 547 -0.79 -2.27 -1.86
C ALA A 547 0.54 -3.05 -1.84
N PHE A 548 1.15 -3.31 -3.00
CA PHE A 548 2.45 -3.98 -3.09
C PHE A 548 3.65 -3.01 -3.09
N GLY A 549 3.42 -1.70 -3.30
CA GLY A 549 4.44 -0.67 -3.21
C GLY A 549 5.12 -0.63 -1.84
N THR A 550 4.41 -1.05 -0.79
CA THR A 550 4.91 -1.16 0.60
C THR A 550 6.25 -1.89 0.74
N TYR A 551 6.52 -2.90 -0.10
CA TYR A 551 7.72 -3.75 -0.01
C TYR A 551 8.54 -3.79 -1.29
N LEU A 552 8.34 -2.81 -2.18
CA LEU A 552 9.03 -2.74 -3.47
C LEU A 552 10.53 -2.50 -3.29
N ASP A 553 11.36 -3.31 -3.94
CA ASP A 553 12.78 -3.02 -4.07
C ASP A 553 13.01 -2.07 -5.24
N ILE A 554 13.45 -0.86 -4.92
CA ILE A 554 13.63 0.23 -5.90
C ILE A 554 14.62 -0.19 -6.98
N PHE A 555 15.76 -0.79 -6.62
CA PHE A 555 16.75 -1.22 -7.59
C PHE A 555 16.19 -2.29 -8.54
N ALA A 556 15.49 -3.30 -8.04
CA ALA A 556 14.84 -4.30 -8.88
C ALA A 556 13.78 -3.69 -9.80
N ALA A 557 13.00 -2.73 -9.31
CA ALA A 557 12.01 -2.01 -10.11
C ALA A 557 12.66 -1.15 -11.21
N GLN A 558 13.83 -0.57 -10.95
CA GLN A 558 14.65 0.14 -11.94
C GLN A 558 15.28 -0.81 -12.96
N VAL A 559 15.81 -1.97 -12.52
CA VAL A 559 16.34 -3.02 -13.41
C VAL A 559 15.25 -3.54 -14.35
N LEU A 560 14.03 -3.71 -13.83
CA LEU A 560 12.88 -4.08 -14.64
C LEU A 560 12.46 -2.95 -15.60
N GLY A 561 12.72 -1.69 -15.22
CA GLY A 561 12.33 -0.49 -15.95
C GLY A 561 10.88 -0.07 -15.71
N VAL A 562 10.37 -0.32 -14.49
CA VAL A 562 9.11 0.26 -13.99
C VAL A 562 9.36 1.70 -13.51
N LEU A 563 10.47 1.88 -12.79
CA LEU A 563 10.89 3.17 -12.21
C LEU A 563 12.07 3.74 -12.99
N PRO A 564 12.23 5.09 -13.04
CA PRO A 564 13.32 5.73 -13.76
C PRO A 564 14.67 5.54 -13.05
N ASP A 565 15.74 5.62 -13.83
CA ASP A 565 17.12 5.62 -13.33
C ASP A 565 17.48 6.97 -12.68
N ILE A 566 17.03 7.15 -11.44
CA ILE A 566 17.36 8.26 -10.56
C ILE A 566 17.82 7.70 -9.20
N PRO A 567 18.46 8.50 -8.34
CA PRO A 567 18.97 8.01 -7.06
C PRO A 567 17.87 7.40 -6.16
N GLU A 568 18.16 6.26 -5.54
CA GLU A 568 17.21 5.46 -4.76
C GLU A 568 16.64 6.25 -3.56
N GLU A 569 17.41 7.18 -2.99
CA GLU A 569 17.01 8.05 -1.89
C GLU A 569 15.90 9.04 -2.23
N ARG A 570 15.61 9.25 -3.52
CA ARG A 570 14.49 10.10 -3.96
C ARG A 570 13.15 9.37 -3.91
N PHE A 571 13.16 8.05 -3.75
CA PHE A 571 11.93 7.26 -3.69
C PHE A 571 11.41 7.14 -2.25
N SER A 572 10.09 7.30 -2.08
CA SER A 572 9.41 7.13 -0.81
C SER A 572 8.24 6.18 -0.98
N LEU A 573 8.22 5.07 -0.23
CA LEU A 573 7.13 4.11 -0.28
C LEU A 573 5.99 4.60 0.64
N VAL A 574 4.81 4.81 0.06
CA VAL A 574 3.61 5.27 0.78
C VAL A 574 2.81 4.06 1.29
N GLY A 575 2.79 2.96 0.54
CA GLY A 575 1.91 1.82 0.79
C GLY A 575 0.52 2.05 0.17
N ASN A 576 -0.54 1.55 0.81
CA ASN A 576 -1.91 1.83 0.36
C ASN A 576 -2.33 3.25 0.76
N GLY A 577 -1.95 4.24 -0.05
CA GLY A 577 -2.30 5.64 0.20
C GLY A 577 -3.81 5.92 0.06
N SER A 578 -4.53 5.18 -0.79
CA SER A 578 -5.99 5.28 -0.95
C SER A 578 -6.73 5.14 0.39
N VAL A 579 -6.46 4.06 1.15
CA VAL A 579 -7.12 3.86 2.45
C VAL A 579 -6.58 4.78 3.53
N MET A 580 -5.30 5.16 3.45
CA MET A 580 -4.69 6.13 4.38
C MET A 580 -5.32 7.51 4.23
N GLY A 581 -5.46 8.02 3.00
CA GLY A 581 -6.10 9.30 2.72
C GLY A 581 -7.60 9.27 3.05
N ALA A 582 -8.30 8.17 2.77
CA ALA A 582 -9.66 7.97 3.25
C ALA A 582 -9.77 8.04 4.79
N SER A 583 -8.77 7.49 5.49
CA SER A 583 -8.69 7.56 6.97
C SER A 583 -8.42 8.98 7.46
N MET A 584 -7.55 9.74 6.79
CA MET A 584 -7.31 11.16 7.09
C MET A 584 -8.60 11.98 6.94
N ILE A 585 -9.37 11.75 5.86
CA ILE A 585 -10.66 12.39 5.58
C ILE A 585 -11.77 11.96 6.56
N LEU A 586 -11.72 10.73 7.06
CA LEU A 586 -12.62 10.25 8.11
C LEU A 586 -12.37 10.97 9.44
N LEU A 587 -11.09 11.15 9.78
CA LEU A 587 -10.65 11.68 11.07
C LEU A 587 -10.54 13.21 11.12
N SER A 588 -10.58 13.90 9.98
CA SER A 588 -10.44 15.36 9.92
C SER A 588 -11.24 16.02 8.79
N ARG A 589 -12.04 17.02 9.17
CA ARG A 589 -12.74 17.92 8.23
C ARG A 589 -11.79 18.79 7.41
N GLU A 590 -10.62 19.13 7.96
CA GLU A 590 -9.58 19.89 7.26
C GLU A 590 -9.02 19.07 6.10
N MET A 591 -8.70 17.80 6.35
CA MET A 591 -8.25 16.86 5.33
C MET A 591 -9.32 16.61 4.24
N ASP A 592 -10.60 16.59 4.61
CA ASP A 592 -11.70 16.50 3.64
C ASP A 592 -11.84 17.79 2.80
N ALA A 593 -11.47 18.96 3.32
CA ALA A 593 -11.43 20.20 2.56
C ALA A 593 -10.24 20.21 1.59
N GLU A 594 -9.06 19.82 2.06
CA GLU A 594 -7.84 19.70 1.23
C GLU A 594 -8.02 18.69 0.09
N ALA A 595 -8.64 17.53 0.35
CA ALA A 595 -8.95 16.55 -0.69
C ALA A 595 -9.81 17.16 -1.82
N ARG A 596 -10.76 18.05 -1.49
CA ARG A 596 -11.56 18.76 -2.50
C ARG A 596 -10.75 19.80 -3.27
N GLU A 597 -9.82 20.49 -2.61
CA GLU A 597 -8.91 21.43 -3.27
C GLU A 597 -7.95 20.70 -4.22
N ILE A 598 -7.36 19.59 -3.79
CA ILE A 598 -6.53 18.71 -4.63
C ILE A 598 -7.31 18.28 -5.87
N ALA A 599 -8.53 17.73 -5.70
CA ALA A 599 -9.35 17.30 -6.82
C ALA A 599 -9.68 18.43 -7.82
N GLY A 600 -9.82 19.67 -7.33
CA GLY A 600 -10.08 20.85 -8.16
C GLY A 600 -8.85 21.39 -8.91
N ASN A 601 -7.64 21.14 -8.40
CA ASN A 601 -6.40 21.68 -8.94
C ASN A 601 -5.64 20.71 -9.86
N VAL A 602 -5.91 19.41 -9.77
CA VAL A 602 -5.25 18.39 -10.61
C VAL A 602 -5.85 18.34 -12.00
N LYS A 603 -5.02 18.47 -13.03
CA LYS A 603 -5.43 18.36 -14.43
C LYS A 603 -5.20 16.94 -14.94
N ALA A 604 -6.28 16.24 -15.29
CA ALA A 604 -6.20 14.94 -15.95
C ALA A 604 -5.73 15.06 -17.41
N ILE A 605 -4.86 14.13 -17.83
CA ILE A 605 -4.28 14.03 -19.17
C ILE A 605 -4.66 12.68 -19.78
N GLU A 606 -5.28 12.72 -20.96
CA GLU A 606 -5.67 11.53 -21.71
C GLU A 606 -4.50 11.01 -22.55
N LEU A 607 -3.81 9.96 -22.07
CA LEU A 607 -2.62 9.40 -22.73
C LEU A 607 -2.90 8.79 -24.10
N ASN A 608 -4.13 8.30 -24.33
CA ASN A 608 -4.51 7.61 -25.55
C ASN A 608 -4.51 8.50 -26.81
N VAL A 609 -4.61 9.82 -26.65
CA VAL A 609 -4.54 10.78 -27.76
C VAL A 609 -3.11 11.31 -28.00
N ILE A 610 -2.15 10.92 -27.17
CA ILE A 610 -0.76 11.38 -27.23
C ILE A 610 0.08 10.33 -27.97
N LYS A 611 0.60 10.71 -29.14
CA LYS A 611 1.35 9.78 -30.00
C LYS A 611 2.64 9.31 -29.32
N GLU A 612 3.29 10.19 -28.59
CA GLU A 612 4.54 9.98 -27.88
C GLU A 612 4.42 8.89 -26.80
N PHE A 613 3.23 8.72 -26.21
CA PHE A 613 2.96 7.65 -25.24
C PHE A 613 3.12 6.27 -25.88
N GLN A 614 2.57 6.06 -27.08
CA GLN A 614 2.68 4.77 -27.79
C GLN A 614 4.11 4.49 -28.24
N GLU A 615 4.82 5.51 -28.72
CA GLU A 615 6.23 5.39 -29.10
C GLU A 615 7.11 5.02 -27.89
N GLU A 616 6.86 5.63 -26.73
CA GLU A 616 7.58 5.33 -25.49
C GLU A 616 7.21 3.94 -24.94
N PHE A 617 5.93 3.56 -24.98
CA PHE A 617 5.46 2.23 -24.54
C PHE A 617 6.22 1.11 -25.24
N ILE A 618 6.37 1.19 -26.56
CA ILE A 618 7.11 0.18 -27.34
C ILE A 618 8.56 0.08 -26.87
N LYS A 619 9.23 1.22 -26.67
CA LYS A 619 10.62 1.25 -26.19
C LYS A 619 10.74 0.70 -24.77
N ALA A 620 9.76 0.97 -23.94
CA ALA A 620 9.67 0.53 -22.55
C ALA A 620 9.28 -0.94 -22.40
N THR A 621 9.00 -1.69 -23.48
CA THR A 621 8.81 -3.15 -23.36
C THR A 621 10.12 -3.91 -23.07
N HIS A 622 11.27 -3.38 -23.47
CA HIS A 622 12.59 -3.99 -23.19
C HIS A 622 13.01 -3.82 -21.74
N ILE A 623 13.92 -4.63 -21.20
CA ILE A 623 14.35 -4.61 -19.79
C ILE A 623 15.81 -4.12 -19.65
N PRO A 624 16.06 -2.93 -19.05
CA PRO A 624 15.08 -1.99 -18.48
C PRO A 624 14.37 -1.13 -19.55
N HIS A 625 15.00 -0.88 -20.69
CA HIS A 625 14.47 -0.05 -21.78
C HIS A 625 15.27 -0.31 -23.07
N SER A 626 14.70 -0.02 -24.25
CA SER A 626 15.40 -0.22 -25.53
C SER A 626 16.47 0.84 -25.80
N ASP A 627 16.33 2.02 -25.20
CA ASP A 627 17.38 3.04 -25.11
C ASP A 627 18.14 2.86 -23.79
N GLU A 628 19.32 2.25 -23.86
CA GLU A 628 20.16 2.00 -22.67
C GLU A 628 20.64 3.30 -22.01
N LYS A 629 20.69 4.43 -22.72
CA LYS A 629 21.16 5.70 -22.14
C LYS A 629 20.19 6.26 -21.10
N ALA A 630 18.89 5.94 -21.22
CA ALA A 630 17.89 6.33 -20.24
C ALA A 630 18.06 5.58 -18.90
N PHE A 631 18.88 4.52 -18.87
CA PHE A 631 19.12 3.66 -17.71
C PHE A 631 20.62 3.36 -17.55
N GLU A 632 21.49 4.33 -17.84
CA GLU A 632 22.94 4.13 -17.88
C GLU A 632 23.49 3.57 -16.56
N ASN A 633 23.13 4.15 -15.41
CA ASN A 633 23.63 3.70 -14.11
C ASN A 633 23.11 2.30 -13.78
N VAL A 634 21.84 2.03 -14.09
CA VAL A 634 21.22 0.71 -13.84
C VAL A 634 21.88 -0.36 -14.73
N VAL A 635 22.12 -0.08 -16.00
CA VAL A 635 22.77 -1.01 -16.94
C VAL A 635 24.22 -1.28 -16.52
N GLU A 636 24.95 -0.27 -16.04
CA GLU A 636 26.29 -0.47 -15.46
C GLU A 636 26.24 -1.33 -14.19
N LYS A 637 25.30 -1.07 -13.27
CA LYS A 637 25.09 -1.89 -12.07
C LYS A 637 24.77 -3.34 -12.45
N ILE A 638 23.89 -3.59 -13.41
CA ILE A 638 23.57 -4.94 -13.94
C ILE A 638 24.85 -5.64 -14.44
N LYS A 639 25.67 -4.97 -15.24
CA LYS A 639 26.93 -5.55 -15.77
C LYS A 639 27.91 -5.90 -14.66
N SER A 640 27.94 -5.14 -13.57
CA SER A 640 28.81 -5.42 -12.42
C SER A 640 28.33 -6.58 -11.54
N LEU A 641 27.01 -6.82 -11.53
CA LEU A 641 26.36 -7.87 -10.76
C LEU A 641 26.25 -9.18 -11.49
N ARG A 642 26.20 -9.18 -12.83
CA ARG A 642 26.19 -10.37 -13.68
C ARG A 642 27.28 -11.33 -13.24
#